data_AF-A0A067KAY0-F1
#
_entry.id   AF-A0A067KAY0-F1
#
_cell.length_a   1.000
_cell.length_b   1.000
_cell.length_c   1.000
_cell.angle_alpha   90.00
_cell.angle_beta   90.00
_cell.angle_gamma   90.00
#
_symmetry.space_group_name_H-M   'P 1'
#
loop_
_entity.id
_entity.type
_entity.pdbx_description
1 polymer ?
#
loop_
_entity_poly.entity_id
_entity_poly.type
_entity_poly.pdbx_seq_one_letter_code
_entity_poly.pdbx_strand_id
1 'polypeptide(L)'
;MYHVLPTIVLDMLRRKKVFIVLDDVNDSDQLEALAGHHDWFGPRSRVIMTSRDKEVLDNGVDITYRVEGLQYRDALKLLSMKAFKQKHPPKDFIQLSERVLNYAKGVPLALKVLGSHVCKRSPKEWESVLDKLKQFPDSKIQKILEVSYDTLEQNEKDIFLDVACFFKGEDKDWVEDILNGCGLAASMGINRLKDKCLVVIVQNNLEMHDLIQEMGQDIARRRGSRLWNPMNICDTLTTETMKEAVEGIFLDMSKMGKCPQQLKYLNLFGSMQLTRLPNLSSATNLEWMNLGLCMRLIEIPSSIQCLLKLKYLDLYRCEKLRTLPNLIQLKSLAHLRLSYCSNLKTVLEIPRNIQVLELEWSGLEEFSPNVQVLDNLQYLSIRQCKNLRSLPRCINLNYDIKKHILDLTGCLNLKKFPVILGNIEVLMLNQTGIEELPSSIQYLSSLVELEMKKCVRLQSLPSSICELKLLQKFVLSGCSKLNKLPPLYGLYSLEELYLDGSRLKEIPSDIVSLTSLRVLNLNNCDKLHGLPELPCRLMEIQAVNCRNLSKNARCKIVEDVHQRIEEMAFATALSYRRAINISKWDIVIGLPGGEIPEWDTVVCLCRNEVPEWDSLGFPSRIPKWFSYQGQGSAFPILFNPNWFDVLGFTFCAVIEFDIPLHKCDDFFITCECHFKSDNGGRKVQFRSSTIHLEVILHSDHLFLWYDNFHANLNLRKWLIGNKVNEGLCKFKAEARGFNKGKLKVNGCGLQLRYAEWMPGKRMRNRLQNKISVECGSTKRRSREDYCSNQTDIIGDGMFDYVEEEPHPKRLKQAILLCE
;
A
#
# COMPACT_ATOMS: atom_id res chain seq x y z
N MET A 1 8.24 -53.55 -0.02
CA MET A 1 7.20 -54.57 0.22
C MET A 1 7.10 -54.83 1.71
N TYR A 2 6.19 -54.14 2.39
CA TYR A 2 5.78 -54.53 3.73
C TYR A 2 4.74 -55.66 3.59
N HIS A 3 4.76 -56.62 4.51
CA HIS A 3 3.72 -57.64 4.55
C HIS A 3 2.46 -57.03 5.16
N VAL A 4 1.45 -56.78 4.32
CA VAL A 4 0.08 -56.45 4.75
C VAL A 4 -0.38 -57.47 5.79
N LEU A 5 -1.05 -57.00 6.85
CA LEU A 5 -1.54 -57.84 7.94
C LEU A 5 -2.28 -59.08 7.39
N PRO A 6 -1.91 -60.32 7.78
CA PRO A 6 -2.54 -61.53 7.26
C PRO A 6 -4.05 -61.53 7.49
N THR A 7 -4.83 -62.01 6.53
CA THR A 7 -6.31 -61.88 6.51
C THR A 7 -6.98 -62.39 7.79
N ILE A 8 -6.46 -63.47 8.36
CA ILE A 8 -6.91 -64.06 9.64
C ILE A 8 -6.76 -63.07 10.82
N VAL A 9 -5.72 -62.24 10.80
CA VAL A 9 -5.49 -61.19 11.81
C VAL A 9 -6.47 -60.03 11.58
N LEU A 10 -6.65 -59.57 10.33
CA LEU A 10 -7.60 -58.52 9.98
C LEU A 10 -9.04 -58.89 10.38
N ASP A 11 -9.50 -60.11 10.10
CA ASP A 11 -10.86 -60.55 10.46
C ASP A 11 -11.07 -60.72 11.98
N MET A 12 -9.99 -60.94 12.74
CA MET A 12 -10.03 -60.87 14.22
C MET A 12 -10.06 -59.43 14.75
N LEU A 13 -9.35 -58.50 14.11
CA LEU A 13 -9.26 -57.09 14.50
C LEU A 13 -10.56 -56.34 14.17
N ARG A 14 -11.16 -56.59 13.00
CA ARG A 14 -12.49 -56.13 12.57
C ARG A 14 -13.61 -56.34 13.60
N ARG A 15 -13.50 -57.38 14.42
CA ARG A 15 -14.51 -57.76 15.43
C ARG A 15 -14.17 -57.31 16.85
N LYS A 16 -13.06 -56.57 17.03
CA LYS A 16 -12.55 -56.15 18.35
C LYS A 16 -12.28 -54.66 18.39
N LYS A 17 -12.70 -54.01 19.47
CA LYS A 17 -12.22 -52.67 19.82
C LYS A 17 -10.75 -52.77 20.24
N VAL A 18 -9.84 -52.18 19.49
CA VAL A 18 -8.40 -52.22 19.75
C VAL A 18 -7.78 -50.85 20.01
N PHE A 19 -6.62 -50.86 20.65
CA PHE A 19 -5.76 -49.69 20.83
C PHE A 19 -4.38 -50.06 20.27
N ILE A 20 -3.93 -49.31 19.27
CA ILE A 20 -2.69 -49.57 18.53
C ILE A 20 -1.81 -48.33 18.62
N VAL A 21 -0.50 -48.53 18.78
CA VAL A 21 0.50 -47.46 18.69
C VAL A 21 1.53 -47.87 17.64
N LEU A 22 1.71 -47.04 16.62
CA LEU A 22 2.79 -47.15 15.62
C LEU A 22 3.80 -46.04 15.95
N ASP A 23 5.03 -46.40 16.32
CA ASP A 23 6.02 -45.47 16.88
C ASP A 23 7.22 -45.29 15.93
N ASP A 24 7.65 -44.03 15.73
CA ASP A 24 8.72 -43.59 14.81
C ASP A 24 8.51 -44.01 13.33
N VAL A 25 7.25 -43.98 12.87
CA VAL A 25 6.84 -44.30 11.48
C VAL A 25 7.48 -43.31 10.51
N ASN A 26 8.13 -43.80 9.45
CA ASN A 26 8.97 -42.97 8.57
C ASN A 26 8.74 -43.15 7.06
N ASP A 27 7.68 -43.88 6.68
CA ASP A 27 7.35 -44.28 5.31
C ASP A 27 5.82 -44.47 5.21
N SER A 28 5.19 -43.97 4.14
CA SER A 28 3.74 -44.10 3.92
C SER A 28 3.30 -45.54 3.70
N ASP A 29 4.15 -46.39 3.10
CA ASP A 29 3.86 -47.81 2.91
C ASP A 29 3.64 -48.55 4.25
N GLN A 30 4.25 -48.07 5.34
CA GLN A 30 4.06 -48.63 6.69
C GLN A 30 2.65 -48.34 7.22
N LEU A 31 2.11 -47.16 6.92
CA LEU A 31 0.72 -46.83 7.26
C LEU A 31 -0.24 -47.69 6.43
N GLU A 32 -0.07 -47.73 5.11
CA GLU A 32 -0.94 -48.55 4.25
C GLU A 32 -0.95 -50.03 4.66
N ALA A 33 0.20 -50.63 4.94
CA ALA A 33 0.31 -52.04 5.27
C ALA A 33 -0.20 -52.43 6.68
N LEU A 34 -0.26 -51.48 7.62
CA LEU A 34 -0.59 -51.75 9.04
C LEU A 34 -1.92 -51.15 9.51
N ALA A 35 -2.38 -50.05 8.90
CA ALA A 35 -3.60 -49.35 9.29
C ALA A 35 -4.27 -48.57 8.13
N GLY A 36 -4.06 -48.98 6.86
CA GLY A 36 -4.46 -48.21 5.68
C GLY A 36 -5.97 -47.93 5.50
N HIS A 37 -6.84 -48.69 6.17
CA HIS A 37 -8.29 -48.42 6.21
C HIS A 37 -8.90 -48.58 7.61
N HIS A 38 -9.82 -47.68 7.96
CA HIS A 38 -10.56 -47.69 9.22
C HIS A 38 -11.40 -48.96 9.43
N ASP A 39 -11.80 -49.66 8.37
CA ASP A 39 -12.59 -50.89 8.42
C ASP A 39 -11.78 -52.13 8.86
N TRP A 40 -10.46 -52.01 9.04
CA TRP A 40 -9.62 -53.11 9.54
C TRP A 40 -9.80 -53.37 11.04
N PHE A 41 -10.45 -52.45 11.76
CA PHE A 41 -10.57 -52.47 13.22
C PHE A 41 -12.03 -52.35 13.67
N GLY A 42 -12.39 -52.98 14.80
CA GLY A 42 -13.75 -52.91 15.32
C GLY A 42 -14.15 -51.49 15.77
N PRO A 43 -15.45 -51.16 15.81
CA PRO A 43 -15.93 -49.81 16.13
C PRO A 43 -15.36 -49.25 17.45
N ARG A 44 -15.06 -47.94 17.44
CA ARG A 44 -14.46 -47.19 18.57
C ARG A 44 -13.04 -47.63 18.94
N SER A 45 -12.34 -48.33 18.04
CA SER A 45 -10.88 -48.52 18.13
C SER A 45 -10.14 -47.17 18.06
N ARG A 46 -8.85 -47.17 18.41
CA ARG A 46 -7.98 -45.99 18.28
C ARG A 46 -6.56 -46.41 17.91
N VAL A 47 -6.08 -45.89 16.79
CA VAL A 47 -4.66 -45.93 16.43
C VAL A 47 -4.03 -44.61 16.88
N ILE A 48 -2.80 -44.67 17.37
CA ILE A 48 -1.94 -43.50 17.58
C ILE A 48 -0.68 -43.73 16.75
N MET A 49 -0.27 -42.72 15.98
CA MET A 49 0.98 -42.73 15.24
C MET A 49 1.93 -41.68 15.81
N THR A 50 3.23 -41.98 15.80
CA THR A 50 4.27 -40.97 16.00
C THR A 50 5.19 -40.96 14.78
N SER A 51 5.59 -39.77 14.35
CA SER A 51 6.58 -39.56 13.30
C SER A 51 7.33 -38.25 13.55
N ARG A 52 8.44 -38.10 12.83
CA ARG A 52 9.20 -36.84 12.69
C ARG A 52 8.95 -36.18 11.34
N ASP A 53 8.22 -36.87 10.46
CA ASP A 53 7.82 -36.44 9.14
C ASP A 53 6.31 -36.17 9.14
N LYS A 54 5.91 -34.97 8.73
CA LYS A 54 4.51 -34.57 8.63
C LYS A 54 3.82 -35.20 7.42
N GLU A 55 4.53 -35.44 6.33
CA GLU A 55 3.96 -35.93 5.07
C GLU A 55 3.40 -37.36 5.22
N VAL A 56 4.09 -38.19 6.00
CA VAL A 56 3.66 -39.52 6.45
C VAL A 56 2.37 -39.48 7.31
N LEU A 57 2.00 -38.29 7.80
CA LEU A 57 0.81 -38.02 8.63
C LEU A 57 -0.21 -37.07 7.95
N ASP A 58 -0.07 -36.77 6.67
CA ASP A 58 -1.07 -35.98 5.91
C ASP A 58 -2.05 -36.85 5.12
N ASN A 59 -1.71 -38.12 4.90
CA ASN A 59 -2.61 -39.12 4.31
C ASN A 59 -3.10 -40.11 5.39
N GLY A 60 -4.41 -40.34 5.47
CA GLY A 60 -4.98 -41.49 6.20
C GLY A 60 -5.16 -41.38 7.72
N VAL A 61 -4.93 -40.22 8.36
CA VAL A 61 -5.16 -40.03 9.81
C VAL A 61 -6.27 -39.00 10.11
N ASP A 62 -7.04 -39.26 11.17
CA ASP A 62 -8.20 -38.43 11.53
C ASP A 62 -7.82 -37.09 12.21
N ILE A 63 -6.72 -37.09 12.99
CA ILE A 63 -6.29 -35.96 13.83
C ILE A 63 -4.77 -35.98 13.96
N THR A 64 -4.10 -34.89 13.54
CA THR A 64 -2.65 -34.70 13.68
C THR A 64 -2.33 -33.74 14.84
N TYR A 65 -1.44 -34.13 15.75
CA TYR A 65 -1.05 -33.33 16.93
C TYR A 65 0.46 -33.09 16.97
N ARG A 66 0.88 -31.82 16.94
CA ARG A 66 2.29 -31.43 17.11
C ARG A 66 2.65 -31.38 18.59
N VAL A 67 3.64 -32.19 19.00
CA VAL A 67 4.13 -32.21 20.38
C VAL A 67 4.96 -30.95 20.67
N GLU A 68 4.52 -30.13 21.62
CA GLU A 68 5.25 -28.94 22.08
C GLU A 68 6.41 -29.28 23.05
N GLY A 69 7.33 -28.32 23.21
CA GLY A 69 8.36 -28.36 24.25
C GLY A 69 7.78 -28.21 25.67
N LEU A 70 8.51 -28.69 26.68
CA LEU A 70 8.06 -28.57 28.07
C LEU A 70 8.03 -27.12 28.53
N GLN A 71 6.86 -26.70 29.02
CA GLN A 71 6.65 -25.43 29.70
C GLN A 71 7.59 -25.29 30.91
N TYR A 72 8.01 -24.04 31.21
CA TYR A 72 9.09 -23.72 32.16
C TYR A 72 9.06 -24.52 33.48
N ARG A 73 7.88 -24.66 34.10
CA ARG A 73 7.72 -25.38 35.38
C ARG A 73 8.06 -26.87 35.28
N ASP A 74 7.61 -27.56 34.23
CA ASP A 74 7.88 -28.99 34.04
C ASP A 74 9.26 -29.26 33.46
N ALA A 75 9.81 -28.33 32.66
CA ALA A 75 11.20 -28.34 32.24
C ALA A 75 12.15 -28.24 33.44
N LEU A 76 11.93 -27.26 34.34
CA LEU A 76 12.71 -27.06 35.59
C LEU A 76 12.62 -28.28 36.51
N LYS A 77 11.44 -28.87 36.64
CA LYS A 77 11.15 -30.07 37.43
C LYS A 77 11.85 -31.31 36.86
N LEU A 78 11.82 -31.52 35.54
CA LEU A 78 12.53 -32.62 34.88
C LEU A 78 14.05 -32.50 35.05
N LEU A 79 14.60 -31.30 34.83
CA LEU A 79 16.02 -30.99 35.07
C LEU A 79 16.40 -31.30 36.53
N SER A 80 15.62 -30.78 37.49
CA SER A 80 15.88 -30.95 38.92
C SER A 80 15.85 -32.42 39.35
N MET A 81 14.89 -33.20 38.83
CA MET A 81 14.80 -34.64 39.10
C MET A 81 15.97 -35.42 38.50
N LYS A 82 16.60 -34.94 37.42
CA LYS A 82 17.78 -35.57 36.83
C LYS A 82 19.08 -35.15 37.53
N ALA A 83 19.28 -33.87 37.80
CA ALA A 83 20.50 -33.33 38.41
C ALA A 83 20.60 -33.53 39.93
N PHE A 84 19.50 -33.27 40.66
CA PHE A 84 19.47 -33.24 42.13
C PHE A 84 18.62 -34.34 42.76
N LYS A 85 17.83 -35.08 41.96
CA LYS A 85 16.83 -36.09 42.40
C LYS A 85 15.66 -35.53 43.22
N GLN A 86 15.45 -34.21 43.18
CA GLN A 86 14.35 -33.49 43.84
C GLN A 86 13.56 -32.64 42.83
N LYS A 87 12.39 -32.14 43.21
CA LYS A 87 11.45 -31.45 42.29
C LYS A 87 11.88 -30.03 41.87
N HIS A 88 12.82 -29.42 42.59
CA HIS A 88 13.28 -28.03 42.41
C HIS A 88 14.80 -27.95 42.63
N PRO A 89 15.53 -26.96 42.08
CA PRO A 89 16.95 -26.79 42.35
C PRO A 89 17.19 -26.30 43.80
N PRO A 90 18.34 -26.60 44.41
CA PRO A 90 18.83 -25.85 45.57
C PRO A 90 19.06 -24.37 45.19
N LYS A 91 19.02 -23.46 46.18
CA LYS A 91 19.09 -21.99 45.93
C LYS A 91 20.26 -21.59 45.04
N ASP A 92 21.44 -22.11 45.33
CA ASP A 92 22.70 -21.77 44.66
C ASP A 92 22.77 -22.24 43.20
N PHE A 93 21.81 -23.08 42.77
CA PHE A 93 21.70 -23.61 41.42
C PHE A 93 20.51 -23.06 40.63
N ILE A 94 19.75 -22.08 41.14
CA ILE A 94 18.57 -21.52 40.43
C ILE A 94 19.01 -20.90 39.09
N GLN A 95 19.92 -19.94 39.10
CA GLN A 95 20.42 -19.26 37.88
C GLN A 95 21.12 -20.23 36.92
N LEU A 96 21.83 -21.23 37.45
CA LEU A 96 22.47 -22.27 36.64
C LEU A 96 21.45 -23.21 35.98
N SER A 97 20.34 -23.49 36.67
CA SER A 97 19.21 -24.24 36.10
C SER A 97 18.50 -23.44 35.02
N GLU A 98 18.27 -22.13 35.23
CA GLU A 98 17.73 -21.22 34.22
C GLU A 98 18.61 -21.17 32.95
N ARG A 99 19.94 -21.13 33.10
CA ARG A 99 20.87 -21.26 31.95
C ARG A 99 20.69 -22.58 31.19
N VAL A 100 20.53 -23.72 31.89
CA VAL A 100 20.26 -25.03 31.23
C VAL A 100 18.89 -25.02 30.53
N LEU A 101 17.86 -24.42 31.12
CA LEU A 101 16.52 -24.35 30.55
C LEU A 101 16.48 -23.50 29.28
N ASN A 102 17.16 -22.35 29.28
CA ASN A 102 17.24 -21.45 28.12
C ASN A 102 17.98 -22.10 26.95
N TYR A 103 19.03 -22.90 27.22
CA TYR A 103 19.72 -23.69 26.20
C TYR A 103 18.84 -24.84 25.66
N ALA A 104 18.19 -25.58 26.55
CA ALA A 104 17.40 -26.75 26.15
C ALA A 104 16.02 -26.43 25.53
N LYS A 105 15.52 -25.18 25.67
CA LYS A 105 14.21 -24.69 25.19
C LYS A 105 13.04 -25.67 25.40
N GLY A 106 13.00 -26.30 26.58
CA GLY A 106 11.96 -27.26 26.95
C GLY A 106 12.08 -28.66 26.33
N VAL A 107 13.07 -28.94 25.47
CA VAL A 107 13.25 -30.26 24.84
C VAL A 107 13.56 -31.33 25.89
N PRO A 108 12.69 -32.34 26.12
CA PRO A 108 12.84 -33.28 27.23
C PRO A 108 14.13 -34.09 27.19
N LEU A 109 14.65 -34.37 25.99
CA LEU A 109 15.89 -35.12 25.78
C LEU A 109 17.12 -34.32 26.24
N ALA A 110 17.24 -33.07 25.79
CA ALA A 110 18.33 -32.17 26.18
C ALA A 110 18.37 -32.00 27.71
N LEU A 111 17.22 -31.76 28.34
CA LEU A 111 17.09 -31.68 29.81
C LEU A 111 17.53 -32.97 30.53
N LYS A 112 17.21 -34.15 29.97
CA LYS A 112 17.64 -35.45 30.51
C LYS A 112 19.16 -35.65 30.37
N VAL A 113 19.75 -35.30 29.23
CA VAL A 113 21.20 -35.44 28.97
C VAL A 113 21.98 -34.48 29.86
N LEU A 114 21.68 -33.18 29.79
CA LEU A 114 22.36 -32.12 30.54
C LEU A 114 22.22 -32.34 32.06
N GLY A 115 20.99 -32.58 32.54
CA GLY A 115 20.73 -32.88 33.95
C GLY A 115 21.44 -34.14 34.45
N SER A 116 21.74 -35.11 33.57
CA SER A 116 22.56 -36.27 33.94
C SER A 116 24.07 -35.94 33.90
N HIS A 117 24.52 -35.10 32.97
CA HIS A 117 25.90 -34.65 32.82
C HIS A 117 26.39 -33.86 34.05
N VAL A 118 25.55 -32.96 34.58
CA VAL A 118 25.86 -32.08 35.73
C VAL A 118 25.46 -32.66 37.09
N CYS A 119 24.86 -33.86 37.12
CA CYS A 119 24.45 -34.55 38.34
C CYS A 119 25.65 -34.73 39.31
N LYS A 120 25.44 -34.42 40.60
CA LYS A 120 26.47 -34.44 41.68
C LYS A 120 27.65 -33.46 41.53
N ARG A 121 27.65 -32.53 40.56
CA ARG A 121 28.73 -31.53 40.41
C ARG A 121 28.47 -30.23 41.19
N SER A 122 29.56 -29.53 41.52
CA SER A 122 29.53 -28.21 42.17
C SER A 122 29.11 -27.07 41.21
N PRO A 123 28.70 -25.89 41.72
CA PRO A 123 28.30 -24.75 40.87
C PRO A 123 29.36 -24.35 39.84
N LYS A 124 30.65 -24.33 40.21
CA LYS A 124 31.76 -23.97 39.29
C LYS A 124 31.93 -24.97 38.14
N GLU A 125 31.65 -26.25 38.39
CA GLU A 125 31.66 -27.28 37.33
C GLU A 125 30.43 -27.17 36.42
N TRP A 126 29.28 -26.72 36.92
CA TRP A 126 28.12 -26.39 36.08
C TRP A 126 28.42 -25.19 35.18
N GLU A 127 29.06 -24.15 35.70
CA GLU A 127 29.53 -23.00 34.91
C GLU A 127 30.46 -23.46 33.80
N SER A 128 31.49 -24.25 34.13
CA SER A 128 32.43 -24.82 33.15
C SER A 128 31.74 -25.68 32.08
N VAL A 129 30.76 -26.51 32.44
CA VAL A 129 29.96 -27.27 31.46
C VAL A 129 29.11 -26.35 30.57
N LEU A 130 28.43 -25.36 31.17
CA LEU A 130 27.58 -24.41 30.44
C LEU A 130 28.38 -23.45 29.53
N ASP A 131 29.61 -23.13 29.90
CA ASP A 131 30.49 -22.29 29.08
C ASP A 131 31.19 -23.10 27.98
N LYS A 132 31.46 -24.40 28.21
CA LYS A 132 31.87 -25.32 27.14
C LYS A 132 30.76 -25.50 26.08
N LEU A 133 29.50 -25.61 26.50
CA LEU A 133 28.36 -25.78 25.59
C LEU A 133 28.19 -24.61 24.60
N LYS A 134 28.60 -23.39 24.97
CA LYS A 134 28.64 -22.22 24.06
C LYS A 134 29.63 -22.37 22.89
N GLN A 135 30.57 -23.32 22.96
CA GLN A 135 31.63 -23.54 21.97
C GLN A 135 31.54 -24.93 21.30
N PHE A 136 31.01 -25.91 22.02
CA PHE A 136 30.91 -27.30 21.59
C PHE A 136 29.59 -27.90 22.10
N PRO A 137 28.56 -28.05 21.24
CA PRO A 137 27.30 -28.69 21.62
C PRO A 137 27.50 -30.14 22.12
N ASP A 138 26.59 -30.64 22.97
CA ASP A 138 26.75 -32.00 23.53
C ASP A 138 26.53 -33.08 22.46
N SER A 139 27.56 -33.89 22.21
CA SER A 139 27.59 -34.90 21.16
C SER A 139 26.56 -36.03 21.31
N LYS A 140 25.91 -36.19 22.47
CA LYS A 140 24.78 -37.10 22.64
C LYS A 140 23.45 -36.47 22.25
N ILE A 141 23.31 -35.15 22.37
CA ILE A 141 22.16 -34.42 21.84
C ILE A 141 22.26 -34.42 20.32
N GLN A 142 23.43 -34.04 19.78
CA GLN A 142 23.63 -33.90 18.34
C GLN A 142 23.39 -35.23 17.59
N LYS A 143 23.99 -36.33 18.03
CA LYS A 143 23.79 -37.67 17.42
C LYS A 143 22.34 -38.17 17.37
N ILE A 144 21.43 -37.62 18.19
CA ILE A 144 20.01 -38.03 18.18
C ILE A 144 19.18 -37.13 17.26
N LEU A 145 19.59 -35.87 17.09
CA LEU A 145 19.01 -34.95 16.09
C LEU A 145 19.50 -35.30 14.68
N GLU A 146 20.77 -35.71 14.54
CA GLU A 146 21.44 -36.03 13.25
C GLU A 146 20.67 -37.09 12.44
N VAL A 147 19.95 -38.00 13.10
CA VAL A 147 19.09 -39.01 12.46
C VAL A 147 18.07 -38.41 11.48
N SER A 148 17.51 -37.24 11.78
CA SER A 148 16.57 -36.55 10.87
C SER A 148 17.26 -35.80 9.72
N TYR A 149 18.55 -35.50 9.85
CA TYR A 149 19.36 -34.92 8.77
C TYR A 149 19.94 -36.00 7.86
N ASP A 150 20.33 -37.15 8.40
CA ASP A 150 20.94 -38.24 7.63
C ASP A 150 19.99 -38.85 6.58
N THR A 151 18.67 -38.77 6.79
CA THR A 151 17.63 -39.24 5.84
C THR A 151 17.36 -38.30 4.67
N LEU A 152 17.87 -37.07 4.68
CA LEU A 152 17.67 -36.09 3.62
C LEU A 152 18.46 -36.43 2.34
N GLU A 153 17.98 -35.97 1.17
CA GLU A 153 18.77 -36.00 -0.07
C GLU A 153 19.92 -34.97 -0.05
N GLN A 154 20.90 -35.08 -0.95
CA GLN A 154 22.07 -34.20 -0.93
C GLN A 154 21.70 -32.71 -1.17
N ASN A 155 20.76 -32.43 -2.07
CA ASN A 155 20.21 -31.08 -2.29
C ASN A 155 19.56 -30.52 -1.01
N GLU A 156 18.76 -31.33 -0.33
CA GLU A 156 18.10 -30.95 0.93
C GLU A 156 19.11 -30.75 2.07
N LYS A 157 20.17 -31.57 2.13
CA LYS A 157 21.28 -31.44 3.10
C LYS A 157 22.03 -30.13 2.92
N ASP A 158 22.33 -29.73 1.69
CA ASP A 158 23.01 -28.45 1.43
C ASP A 158 22.10 -27.25 1.74
N ILE A 159 20.82 -27.29 1.36
CA ILE A 159 19.83 -26.28 1.76
C ILE A 159 19.72 -26.19 3.29
N PHE A 160 19.67 -27.33 4.00
CA PHE A 160 19.59 -27.36 5.46
C PHE A 160 20.81 -26.71 6.12
N LEU A 161 22.01 -27.03 5.65
CA LEU A 161 23.25 -26.44 6.17
C LEU A 161 23.35 -24.95 5.83
N ASP A 162 22.91 -24.52 4.66
CA ASP A 162 22.86 -23.10 4.28
C ASP A 162 21.86 -22.32 5.16
N VAL A 163 20.67 -22.86 5.44
CA VAL A 163 19.71 -22.22 6.37
C VAL A 163 20.24 -22.19 7.80
N ALA A 164 20.82 -23.28 8.30
CA ALA A 164 21.36 -23.35 9.67
C ALA A 164 22.56 -22.40 9.90
N CYS A 165 23.41 -22.22 8.89
CA CYS A 165 24.58 -21.34 8.95
C CYS A 165 24.28 -19.87 8.59
N PHE A 166 23.34 -19.59 7.68
CA PHE A 166 23.23 -18.27 7.04
C PHE A 166 21.83 -17.66 6.97
N PHE A 167 20.74 -18.44 6.92
CA PHE A 167 19.41 -17.91 6.55
C PHE A 167 18.29 -18.09 7.60
N LYS A 168 18.60 -18.46 8.86
CA LYS A 168 17.59 -18.45 9.93
C LYS A 168 17.10 -17.03 10.21
N GLY A 169 15.78 -16.85 10.17
CA GLY A 169 15.07 -15.59 10.45
C GLY A 169 14.82 -14.74 9.19
N GLU A 170 15.38 -15.12 8.05
CA GLU A 170 15.27 -14.42 6.77
C GLU A 170 13.99 -14.80 5.99
N ASP A 171 13.57 -13.97 5.05
CA ASP A 171 12.37 -14.21 4.22
C ASP A 171 12.52 -15.41 3.28
N LYS A 172 11.52 -16.29 3.26
CA LYS A 172 11.46 -17.55 2.51
C LYS A 172 11.50 -17.34 1.00
N ASP A 173 10.80 -16.35 0.44
CA ASP A 173 10.81 -16.12 -1.02
C ASP A 173 12.21 -15.64 -1.45
N TRP A 174 12.81 -14.72 -0.69
CA TRP A 174 14.18 -14.24 -0.94
C TRP A 174 15.25 -15.33 -0.80
N VAL A 175 15.12 -16.24 0.17
CA VAL A 175 16.03 -17.38 0.34
C VAL A 175 15.81 -18.44 -0.75
N GLU A 176 14.58 -18.66 -1.22
CA GLU A 176 14.31 -19.52 -2.37
C GLU A 176 14.95 -18.95 -3.65
N ASP A 177 14.83 -17.66 -3.93
CA ASP A 177 15.49 -17.02 -5.08
C ASP A 177 17.02 -17.20 -5.04
N ILE A 178 17.65 -17.03 -3.87
CA ILE A 178 19.11 -17.21 -3.68
C ILE A 178 19.52 -18.65 -3.98
N LEU A 179 18.85 -19.63 -3.36
CA LEU A 179 19.23 -21.04 -3.46
C LEU A 179 18.89 -21.63 -4.85
N ASN A 180 17.76 -21.23 -5.45
CA ASN A 180 17.42 -21.53 -6.85
C ASN A 180 18.48 -20.92 -7.79
N GLY A 181 18.92 -19.68 -7.52
CA GLY A 181 20.04 -19.05 -8.19
C GLY A 181 21.30 -19.92 -8.13
N CYS A 182 21.65 -20.45 -6.96
CA CYS A 182 22.77 -21.39 -6.76
C CYS A 182 22.57 -22.79 -7.36
N GLY A 183 21.47 -23.05 -8.08
CA GLY A 183 21.20 -24.31 -8.76
C GLY A 183 20.68 -25.43 -7.84
N LEU A 184 20.31 -25.09 -6.61
CA LEU A 184 19.61 -25.98 -5.69
C LEU A 184 18.10 -25.90 -5.96
N ALA A 185 17.39 -27.02 -5.82
CA ALA A 185 15.92 -27.03 -5.94
C ALA A 185 15.28 -26.49 -4.65
N ALA A 186 15.32 -25.18 -4.47
CA ALA A 186 15.10 -24.53 -3.18
C ALA A 186 13.66 -24.68 -2.67
N SER A 187 12.66 -24.43 -3.51
CA SER A 187 11.25 -24.50 -3.13
C SER A 187 10.80 -25.91 -2.78
N MET A 188 11.33 -26.94 -3.45
CA MET A 188 11.09 -28.34 -3.07
C MET A 188 11.84 -28.69 -1.78
N GLY A 189 13.12 -28.32 -1.67
CA GLY A 189 13.94 -28.63 -0.49
C GLY A 189 13.46 -27.95 0.79
N ILE A 190 13.06 -26.67 0.75
CA ILE A 190 12.55 -25.94 1.92
C ILE A 190 11.22 -26.51 2.40
N ASN A 191 10.33 -26.94 1.50
CA ASN A 191 9.12 -27.67 1.89
C ASN A 191 9.48 -29.02 2.54
N ARG A 192 10.34 -29.84 1.91
CA ARG A 192 10.82 -31.09 2.50
C ARG A 192 11.44 -30.90 3.89
N LEU A 193 12.26 -29.88 4.13
CA LEU A 193 12.80 -29.58 5.46
C LEU A 193 11.74 -29.17 6.48
N LYS A 194 10.68 -28.48 6.05
CA LYS A 194 9.53 -28.10 6.89
C LYS A 194 8.68 -29.33 7.22
N ASP A 195 8.49 -30.24 6.28
CA ASP A 195 7.67 -31.44 6.46
C ASP A 195 8.44 -32.50 7.29
N LYS A 196 9.77 -32.64 7.12
CA LYS A 196 10.70 -33.30 8.08
C LYS A 196 10.86 -32.55 9.44
N CYS A 197 10.09 -31.48 9.67
CA CYS A 197 10.06 -30.67 10.89
C CYS A 197 11.40 -30.02 11.33
N LEU A 198 12.36 -29.87 10.40
CA LEU A 198 13.67 -29.26 10.62
C LEU A 198 13.64 -27.72 10.55
N VAL A 199 12.73 -27.14 9.76
CA VAL A 199 12.43 -25.70 9.73
C VAL A 199 10.95 -25.43 10.01
N VAL A 200 10.61 -24.17 10.34
CA VAL A 200 9.24 -23.69 10.49
C VAL A 200 9.13 -22.35 9.77
N ILE A 201 8.08 -22.15 8.96
CA ILE A 201 7.83 -20.86 8.30
C ILE A 201 6.86 -20.04 9.16
N VAL A 202 7.26 -18.82 9.55
CA VAL A 202 6.46 -17.93 10.41
C VAL A 202 6.44 -16.54 9.77
N GLN A 203 5.25 -16.05 9.39
CA GLN A 203 5.10 -14.74 8.70
C GLN A 203 6.00 -14.58 7.46
N ASN A 204 6.16 -15.67 6.71
CA ASN A 204 7.11 -15.86 5.60
C ASN A 204 8.61 -15.99 5.96
N ASN A 205 9.02 -15.88 7.23
CA ASN A 205 10.43 -16.05 7.61
C ASN A 205 10.76 -17.53 7.93
N LEU A 206 11.99 -17.95 7.60
CA LEU A 206 12.52 -19.30 7.83
C LEU A 206 13.12 -19.46 9.23
N GLU A 207 12.35 -20.03 10.16
CA GLU A 207 12.82 -20.29 11.52
C GLU A 207 13.37 -21.71 11.71
N MET A 208 14.36 -21.82 12.61
CA MET A 208 14.95 -23.08 13.05
C MET A 208 15.04 -23.13 14.58
N HIS A 209 14.65 -24.25 15.18
CA HIS A 209 14.88 -24.47 16.61
C HIS A 209 16.38 -24.48 16.92
N ASP A 210 16.83 -23.75 17.94
CA ASP A 210 18.25 -23.49 18.19
C ASP A 210 19.12 -24.77 18.27
N LEU A 211 18.63 -25.85 18.90
CA LEU A 211 19.36 -27.12 18.93
C LEU A 211 19.52 -27.80 17.55
N ILE A 212 18.60 -27.56 16.61
CA ILE A 212 18.67 -28.02 15.21
C ILE A 212 19.63 -27.11 14.42
N GLN A 213 19.65 -25.82 14.72
CA GLN A 213 20.61 -24.88 14.15
C GLN A 213 22.05 -25.21 14.61
N GLU A 214 22.26 -25.45 15.91
CA GLU A 214 23.53 -25.94 16.48
C GLU A 214 23.98 -27.25 15.85
N MET A 215 23.04 -28.13 15.49
CA MET A 215 23.33 -29.37 14.77
C MET A 215 23.88 -29.11 13.37
N GLY A 216 23.15 -28.34 12.54
CA GLY A 216 23.60 -28.00 11.18
C GLY A 216 24.95 -27.28 11.20
N GLN A 217 25.13 -26.36 12.15
CA GLN A 217 26.41 -25.70 12.40
C GLN A 217 27.53 -26.68 12.79
N ASP A 218 27.32 -27.59 13.74
CA ASP A 218 28.35 -28.57 14.12
C ASP A 218 28.69 -29.56 12.99
N ILE A 219 27.70 -30.00 12.21
CA ILE A 219 27.91 -30.80 10.99
C ILE A 219 28.77 -30.01 10.00
N ALA A 220 28.45 -28.75 9.75
CA ALA A 220 29.19 -27.89 8.83
C ALA A 220 30.65 -27.66 9.27
N ARG A 221 30.90 -27.49 10.59
CA ARG A 221 32.27 -27.46 11.14
C ARG A 221 32.98 -28.79 10.98
N ARG A 222 32.32 -29.93 11.27
CA ARG A 222 32.91 -31.27 11.08
C ARG A 222 33.28 -31.54 9.63
N ARG A 223 32.57 -30.96 8.67
CA ARG A 223 32.85 -31.03 7.23
C ARG A 223 33.81 -29.95 6.71
N GLY A 224 34.08 -28.89 7.48
CA GLY A 224 34.84 -27.71 7.04
C GLY A 224 34.12 -26.81 6.02
N SER A 225 32.92 -27.15 5.56
CA SER A 225 32.28 -26.54 4.40
C SER A 225 31.85 -25.07 4.61
N ARG A 226 31.41 -24.71 5.82
CA ARG A 226 30.79 -23.40 6.10
C ARG A 226 31.37 -22.82 7.39
N LEU A 227 31.75 -21.53 7.35
CA LEU A 227 32.51 -20.83 8.38
C LEU A 227 31.73 -19.62 8.92
N TRP A 228 31.13 -19.76 10.11
CA TRP A 228 30.16 -18.80 10.65
C TRP A 228 30.53 -18.18 12.03
N ASN A 229 31.62 -18.61 12.68
CA ASN A 229 31.97 -18.19 14.05
C ASN A 229 33.35 -17.49 14.13
N PRO A 230 33.42 -16.21 14.57
CA PRO A 230 34.66 -15.43 14.61
C PRO A 230 35.85 -16.09 15.31
N MET A 231 35.62 -16.81 16.41
CA MET A 231 36.71 -17.17 17.33
C MET A 231 37.50 -18.42 16.93
N ASN A 232 37.01 -19.22 15.98
CA ASN A 232 37.64 -20.50 15.61
C ASN A 232 38.50 -20.44 14.33
N ILE A 233 38.54 -19.30 13.65
CA ILE A 233 38.93 -19.25 12.22
C ILE A 233 40.37 -18.79 11.97
N CYS A 234 40.98 -18.06 12.91
CA CYS A 234 42.42 -17.76 12.87
C CYS A 234 43.28 -19.03 12.83
N ASP A 235 42.87 -20.09 13.54
CA ASP A 235 43.61 -21.35 13.60
C ASP A 235 43.22 -22.32 12.46
N THR A 236 42.05 -22.14 11.84
CA THR A 236 41.56 -23.03 10.78
C THR A 236 42.15 -22.68 9.40
N LEU A 237 42.28 -21.39 9.07
CA LEU A 237 42.73 -20.92 7.74
C LEU A 237 44.26 -20.91 7.54
N THR A 238 45.05 -21.28 8.55
CA THR A 238 46.52 -21.35 8.47
C THR A 238 47.02 -22.60 7.73
N THR A 239 46.31 -23.73 7.85
CA THR A 239 46.65 -24.98 7.15
C THR A 239 46.19 -24.94 5.69
N GLU A 240 47.03 -25.40 4.76
CA GLU A 240 46.73 -25.30 3.32
C GLU A 240 45.57 -26.21 2.91
N THR A 241 45.53 -27.42 3.48
CA THR A 241 44.49 -28.43 3.24
C THR A 241 43.07 -28.00 3.64
N MET A 242 42.91 -27.06 4.58
CA MET A 242 41.60 -26.50 4.94
C MET A 242 41.15 -25.38 3.99
N LYS A 243 42.06 -24.70 3.28
CA LYS A 243 41.72 -23.59 2.36
C LYS A 243 40.97 -24.06 1.11
N GLU A 244 41.03 -25.35 0.80
CA GLU A 244 40.39 -25.92 -0.38
C GLU A 244 38.93 -26.34 -0.13
N ALA A 245 38.54 -26.65 1.12
CA ALA A 245 37.23 -27.23 1.43
C ALA A 245 36.12 -26.23 1.83
N VAL A 246 36.42 -24.92 1.93
CA VAL A 246 35.48 -23.91 2.41
C VAL A 246 34.60 -23.37 1.28
N GLU A 247 33.30 -23.60 1.40
CA GLU A 247 32.26 -23.15 0.46
C GLU A 247 31.55 -21.87 0.91
N GLY A 248 31.51 -21.55 2.21
CA GLY A 248 30.85 -20.35 2.72
C GLY A 248 31.55 -19.67 3.90
N ILE A 249 31.62 -18.34 3.93
CA ILE A 249 32.24 -17.52 4.99
C ILE A 249 31.31 -16.39 5.45
N PHE A 250 31.24 -16.14 6.77
CA PHE A 250 30.52 -15.01 7.39
C PHE A 250 31.41 -14.18 8.36
N LEU A 251 32.54 -13.61 7.90
CA LEU A 251 33.50 -12.86 8.74
C LEU A 251 34.36 -11.82 8.01
N ASP A 252 34.60 -10.65 8.61
CA ASP A 252 35.51 -9.58 8.12
C ASP A 252 36.87 -10.11 7.62
N MET A 253 37.03 -10.16 6.29
CA MET A 253 38.19 -10.71 5.60
C MET A 253 39.37 -9.72 5.46
N SER A 254 39.35 -8.54 6.09
CA SER A 254 40.34 -7.47 5.88
C SER A 254 41.80 -7.83 6.20
N LYS A 255 42.05 -8.96 6.87
CA LYS A 255 43.39 -9.50 7.19
C LYS A 255 43.86 -10.64 6.27
N MET A 256 43.04 -11.07 5.31
CA MET A 256 43.34 -12.18 4.39
C MET A 256 44.16 -11.72 3.18
N GLY A 257 45.16 -12.52 2.77
CA GLY A 257 45.95 -12.22 1.56
C GLY A 257 45.29 -12.65 0.24
N LYS A 258 44.49 -13.73 0.26
CA LYS A 258 43.74 -14.31 -0.86
C LYS A 258 42.47 -14.99 -0.33
N CYS A 259 41.43 -15.11 -1.16
CA CYS A 259 40.22 -15.87 -0.81
C CYS A 259 40.33 -17.38 -1.17
N PRO A 260 39.62 -18.28 -0.45
CA PRO A 260 39.50 -19.70 -0.81
C PRO A 260 38.92 -19.92 -2.22
N GLN A 261 39.30 -21.03 -2.86
CA GLN A 261 38.94 -21.29 -4.27
C GLN A 261 37.60 -22.02 -4.47
N GLN A 262 37.13 -22.80 -3.49
CA GLN A 262 35.80 -23.42 -3.52
C GLN A 262 34.70 -22.53 -2.93
N LEU A 263 35.03 -21.31 -2.50
CA LEU A 263 34.07 -20.37 -1.90
C LEU A 263 32.93 -20.05 -2.88
N LYS A 264 31.70 -20.43 -2.52
CA LYS A 264 30.43 -20.12 -3.21
C LYS A 264 29.73 -18.92 -2.59
N TYR A 265 29.78 -18.79 -1.26
CA TYR A 265 29.08 -17.75 -0.50
C TYR A 265 30.06 -16.89 0.32
N LEU A 266 29.99 -15.56 0.16
CA LEU A 266 30.68 -14.61 1.05
C LEU A 266 29.67 -13.65 1.67
N ASN A 267 29.36 -13.85 2.94
CA ASN A 267 28.60 -12.91 3.74
C ASN A 267 29.56 -12.06 4.57
N LEU A 268 29.42 -10.74 4.55
CA LEU A 268 30.11 -9.79 5.42
C LEU A 268 29.11 -8.77 6.01
N PHE A 269 27.81 -9.06 5.92
CA PHE A 269 26.74 -8.14 6.31
C PHE A 269 26.94 -7.58 7.71
N GLY A 270 26.86 -6.26 7.87
CA GLY A 270 27.09 -5.58 9.14
C GLY A 270 28.56 -5.54 9.60
N SER A 271 29.54 -5.82 8.74
CA SER A 271 30.97 -5.66 9.07
C SER A 271 31.35 -4.17 9.15
N MET A 272 30.96 -3.53 10.26
CA MET A 272 31.07 -2.08 10.47
C MET A 272 32.51 -1.53 10.46
N GLN A 273 33.54 -2.38 10.51
CA GLN A 273 34.95 -1.99 10.42
C GLN A 273 35.61 -2.29 9.06
N LEU A 274 34.93 -3.05 8.19
CA LEU A 274 35.43 -3.40 6.86
C LEU A 274 35.60 -2.12 6.03
N THR A 275 36.83 -1.84 5.60
CA THR A 275 37.17 -0.67 4.77
C THR A 275 37.55 -1.05 3.33
N ARG A 276 38.08 -2.26 3.15
CA ARG A 276 38.52 -2.86 1.87
C ARG A 276 38.33 -4.37 1.94
N LEU A 277 38.12 -5.00 0.79
CA LEU A 277 38.15 -6.45 0.62
C LEU A 277 39.56 -6.94 0.22
N PRO A 278 39.90 -8.20 0.51
CA PRO A 278 41.11 -8.84 -0.01
C PRO A 278 41.01 -9.10 -1.53
N ASN A 279 42.09 -9.58 -2.14
CA ASN A 279 42.06 -10.00 -3.54
C ASN A 279 41.13 -11.22 -3.73
N LEU A 280 40.13 -11.05 -4.61
CA LEU A 280 39.07 -12.02 -4.88
C LEU A 280 39.42 -12.98 -6.02
N SER A 281 40.52 -12.78 -6.75
CA SER A 281 40.77 -13.45 -8.04
C SER A 281 40.88 -14.99 -7.97
N SER A 282 41.12 -15.55 -6.79
CA SER A 282 41.14 -17.00 -6.54
C SER A 282 39.76 -17.61 -6.28
N ALA A 283 38.77 -16.83 -5.86
CA ALA A 283 37.43 -17.32 -5.48
C ALA A 283 36.49 -17.53 -6.68
N THR A 284 36.99 -18.10 -7.78
CA THR A 284 36.27 -18.19 -9.08
C THR A 284 34.97 -18.99 -9.04
N ASN A 285 34.69 -19.71 -7.95
CA ASN A 285 33.42 -20.39 -7.70
C ASN A 285 32.36 -19.53 -6.99
N LEU A 286 32.64 -18.26 -6.66
CA LEU A 286 31.72 -17.44 -5.87
C LEU A 286 30.46 -17.10 -6.66
N GLU A 287 29.31 -17.46 -6.09
CA GLU A 287 27.99 -17.27 -6.68
C GLU A 287 27.18 -16.19 -5.95
N TRP A 288 27.51 -15.91 -4.68
CA TRP A 288 26.78 -14.95 -3.85
C TRP A 288 27.74 -14.15 -2.96
N MET A 289 27.59 -12.82 -2.97
CA MET A 289 28.35 -11.89 -2.12
C MET A 289 27.43 -10.86 -1.47
N ASN A 290 27.37 -10.84 -0.14
CA ASN A 290 26.64 -9.83 0.64
C ASN A 290 27.61 -9.02 1.50
N LEU A 291 27.57 -7.70 1.31
CA LEU A 291 28.39 -6.68 1.96
C LEU A 291 27.49 -5.57 2.56
N GLY A 292 26.18 -5.81 2.66
CA GLY A 292 25.22 -4.84 3.18
C GLY A 292 25.58 -4.38 4.60
N LEU A 293 25.24 -3.13 4.94
CA LEU A 293 25.65 -2.45 6.17
C LEU A 293 27.18 -2.39 6.43
N CYS A 294 28.06 -2.71 5.46
CA CYS A 294 29.49 -2.40 5.55
C CYS A 294 29.73 -0.89 5.36
N MET A 295 29.27 -0.07 6.31
CA MET A 295 29.20 1.39 6.17
C MET A 295 30.56 2.06 5.96
N ARG A 296 31.67 1.42 6.35
CA ARG A 296 33.05 1.94 6.18
C ARG A 296 33.74 1.49 4.89
N LEU A 297 33.13 0.61 4.09
CA LEU A 297 33.72 0.06 2.86
C LEU A 297 33.88 1.17 1.82
N ILE A 298 35.10 1.34 1.29
CA ILE A 298 35.46 2.48 0.42
C ILE A 298 35.33 2.11 -1.07
N GLU A 299 35.73 0.89 -1.43
CA GLU A 299 35.82 0.42 -2.81
C GLU A 299 35.72 -1.11 -2.89
N ILE A 300 35.30 -1.62 -4.04
CA ILE A 300 35.32 -3.05 -4.37
C ILE A 300 36.53 -3.32 -5.28
N PRO A 301 37.39 -4.30 -4.99
CA PRO A 301 38.60 -4.54 -5.77
C PRO A 301 38.25 -5.08 -7.16
N SER A 302 38.98 -4.61 -8.18
CA SER A 302 38.79 -5.01 -9.59
C SER A 302 38.85 -6.52 -9.83
N SER A 303 39.52 -7.26 -8.95
CA SER A 303 39.52 -8.73 -8.92
C SER A 303 38.14 -9.38 -8.86
N ILE A 304 37.08 -8.63 -8.49
CA ILE A 304 35.69 -9.14 -8.58
C ILE A 304 35.33 -9.55 -10.01
N GLN A 305 35.96 -8.98 -11.04
CA GLN A 305 35.75 -9.33 -12.45
C GLN A 305 36.06 -10.80 -12.78
N CYS A 306 36.88 -11.47 -11.96
CA CYS A 306 37.18 -12.90 -12.09
C CYS A 306 36.01 -13.81 -11.64
N LEU A 307 35.00 -13.28 -10.94
CA LEU A 307 33.92 -14.05 -10.33
C LEU A 307 32.79 -14.31 -11.33
N LEU A 308 33.11 -15.03 -12.42
CA LEU A 308 32.20 -15.23 -13.56
C LEU A 308 30.88 -15.94 -13.19
N LYS A 309 30.85 -16.67 -12.07
CA LYS A 309 29.65 -17.32 -11.51
C LYS A 309 28.80 -16.43 -10.59
N LEU A 310 29.23 -15.21 -10.26
CA LEU A 310 28.53 -14.36 -9.29
C LEU A 310 27.14 -13.99 -9.79
N LYS A 311 26.10 -14.37 -9.04
CA LYS A 311 24.67 -14.16 -9.33
C LYS A 311 24.05 -13.06 -8.47
N TYR A 312 24.54 -12.90 -7.25
CA TYR A 312 24.06 -11.93 -6.26
C TYR A 312 25.21 -11.07 -5.73
N LEU A 313 25.08 -9.75 -5.83
CA LEU A 313 25.98 -8.78 -5.20
C LEU A 313 25.17 -7.73 -4.43
N ASP A 314 25.30 -7.73 -3.11
CA ASP A 314 24.61 -6.80 -2.22
C ASP A 314 25.60 -5.89 -1.50
N LEU A 315 25.39 -4.59 -1.66
CA LEU A 315 26.16 -3.48 -1.10
C LEU A 315 25.23 -2.51 -0.38
N TYR A 316 24.03 -2.96 0.01
CA TYR A 316 23.00 -2.16 0.66
C TYR A 316 23.58 -1.33 1.79
N ARG A 317 23.51 0.00 1.67
CA ARG A 317 23.97 0.95 2.69
C ARG A 317 25.47 0.84 3.01
N CYS A 318 26.31 0.49 2.03
CA CYS A 318 27.73 0.81 2.05
C CYS A 318 27.94 2.34 1.88
N GLU A 319 27.61 3.12 2.92
CA GLU A 319 27.53 4.59 2.84
C GLU A 319 28.85 5.29 2.44
N LYS A 320 30.02 4.69 2.70
CA LYS A 320 31.34 5.22 2.28
C LYS A 320 31.84 4.72 0.93
N LEU A 321 31.11 3.83 0.25
CA LEU A 321 31.50 3.29 -1.06
C LEU A 321 31.56 4.42 -2.09
N ARG A 322 32.69 4.57 -2.77
CA ARG A 322 32.93 5.68 -3.71
C ARG A 322 32.82 5.26 -5.17
N THR A 323 33.27 4.05 -5.49
CA THR A 323 33.39 3.55 -6.86
C THR A 323 33.04 2.06 -6.91
N LEU A 324 32.63 1.61 -8.10
CA LEU A 324 32.57 0.21 -8.46
C LEU A 324 33.56 -0.08 -9.60
N PRO A 325 34.15 -1.27 -9.68
CA PRO A 325 34.74 -1.77 -10.90
C PRO A 325 33.64 -2.09 -11.93
N ASN A 326 33.99 -2.12 -13.21
CA ASN A 326 33.10 -2.59 -14.28
C ASN A 326 32.64 -4.03 -13.99
N LEU A 327 31.33 -4.28 -14.01
CA LEU A 327 30.70 -5.57 -13.70
C LEU A 327 30.21 -6.33 -14.96
N ILE A 328 30.44 -5.81 -16.17
CA ILE A 328 29.95 -6.39 -17.45
C ILE A 328 30.48 -7.83 -17.66
N GLN A 329 31.65 -8.16 -17.09
CA GLN A 329 32.21 -9.51 -17.16
C GLN A 329 31.43 -10.55 -16.32
N LEU A 330 30.63 -10.12 -15.34
CA LEU A 330 29.89 -10.98 -14.42
C LEU A 330 28.60 -11.51 -15.07
N LYS A 331 28.73 -12.31 -16.14
CA LYS A 331 27.60 -12.72 -16.99
C LYS A 331 26.46 -13.42 -16.24
N SER A 332 26.75 -14.06 -15.11
CA SER A 332 25.75 -14.70 -14.23
C SER A 332 25.01 -13.72 -13.31
N LEU A 333 25.45 -12.47 -13.17
CA LEU A 333 24.90 -11.53 -12.18
C LEU A 333 23.47 -11.15 -12.53
N ALA A 334 22.54 -11.55 -11.66
CA ALA A 334 21.12 -11.31 -11.77
C ALA A 334 20.61 -10.29 -10.72
N HIS A 335 21.22 -10.22 -9.54
CA HIS A 335 20.80 -9.33 -8.45
C HIS A 335 21.92 -8.36 -8.05
N LEU A 336 21.62 -7.06 -8.05
CA LEU A 336 22.53 -6.00 -7.63
C LEU A 336 21.82 -4.99 -6.71
N ARG A 337 22.23 -4.89 -5.45
CA ARG A 337 21.72 -3.90 -4.49
C ARG A 337 22.76 -2.84 -4.17
N LEU A 338 22.45 -1.59 -4.48
CA LEU A 338 23.28 -0.38 -4.23
C LEU A 338 22.48 0.72 -3.50
N SER A 339 21.29 0.39 -2.98
CA SER A 339 20.48 1.32 -2.20
C SER A 339 21.26 1.86 -1.01
N TYR A 340 21.10 3.16 -0.71
CA TYR A 340 21.78 3.92 0.33
C TYR A 340 23.32 4.03 0.19
N CYS A 341 23.92 3.64 -0.94
CA CYS A 341 25.31 3.96 -1.30
C CYS A 341 25.48 5.44 -1.69
N SER A 342 25.22 6.35 -0.75
CA SER A 342 25.08 7.80 -0.99
C SER A 342 26.34 8.52 -1.49
N ASN A 343 27.54 7.95 -1.26
CA ASN A 343 28.82 8.48 -1.77
C ASN A 343 29.30 7.84 -3.08
N LEU A 344 28.52 6.92 -3.67
CA LEU A 344 28.89 6.18 -4.89
C LEU A 344 28.86 7.08 -6.11
N LYS A 345 30.02 7.61 -6.51
CA LYS A 345 30.19 8.46 -7.69
C LYS A 345 30.83 7.66 -8.80
N THR A 346 30.00 7.00 -9.59
CA THR A 346 30.45 6.08 -10.63
C THR A 346 29.55 6.13 -11.86
N VAL A 347 30.08 5.61 -12.97
CA VAL A 347 29.33 5.28 -14.19
C VAL A 347 29.03 3.79 -14.10
N LEU A 348 27.77 3.40 -13.97
CA LEU A 348 27.42 2.00 -13.71
C LEU A 348 27.55 1.16 -14.98
N GLU A 349 28.46 0.18 -14.93
CA GLU A 349 28.70 -0.82 -15.97
C GLU A 349 28.28 -2.21 -15.47
N ILE A 350 27.12 -2.68 -15.95
CA ILE A 350 26.44 -3.91 -15.51
C ILE A 350 26.16 -4.86 -16.70
N PRO A 351 26.06 -6.17 -16.45
CA PRO A 351 25.73 -7.16 -17.47
C PRO A 351 24.23 -7.12 -17.82
N ARG A 352 23.90 -7.73 -18.97
CA ARG A 352 22.53 -7.75 -19.53
C ARG A 352 21.55 -8.69 -18.80
N ASN A 353 22.06 -9.62 -18.00
CA ASN A 353 21.26 -10.64 -17.29
C ASN A 353 20.69 -10.14 -15.93
N ILE A 354 20.76 -8.85 -15.64
CA ILE A 354 20.25 -8.28 -14.38
C ILE A 354 18.72 -8.37 -14.34
N GLN A 355 18.21 -9.04 -13.31
CA GLN A 355 16.81 -9.29 -13.00
C GLN A 355 16.33 -8.37 -11.86
N VAL A 356 17.18 -8.11 -10.86
CA VAL A 356 16.87 -7.28 -9.70
C VAL A 356 17.91 -6.18 -9.56
N LEU A 357 17.48 -4.92 -9.67
CA LEU A 357 18.34 -3.74 -9.56
C LEU A 357 17.76 -2.72 -8.57
N GLU A 358 18.43 -2.56 -7.43
CA GLU A 358 18.03 -1.59 -6.40
C GLU A 358 19.07 -0.49 -6.24
N LEU A 359 18.64 0.76 -6.42
CA LEU A 359 19.49 1.96 -6.40
C LEU A 359 18.99 3.03 -5.43
N GLU A 360 17.99 2.76 -4.59
CA GLU A 360 17.28 3.79 -3.80
C GLU A 360 18.24 4.63 -2.95
N TRP A 361 18.20 5.97 -3.01
CA TRP A 361 19.15 6.86 -2.30
C TRP A 361 20.64 6.65 -2.64
N SER A 362 20.98 5.95 -3.73
CA SER A 362 22.36 5.85 -4.20
C SER A 362 22.90 7.20 -4.69
N GLY A 363 24.22 7.38 -4.59
CA GLY A 363 24.93 8.55 -5.12
C GLY A 363 25.13 8.52 -6.63
N LEU A 364 24.62 7.49 -7.33
CA LEU A 364 24.95 7.15 -8.71
C LEU A 364 24.74 8.32 -9.67
N GLU A 365 25.69 8.56 -10.56
CA GLU A 365 25.67 9.70 -11.48
C GLU A 365 25.09 9.34 -12.86
N GLU A 366 25.44 8.20 -13.43
CA GLU A 366 24.91 7.74 -14.73
C GLU A 366 25.15 6.23 -14.96
N PHE A 367 24.46 5.66 -15.94
CA PHE A 367 24.78 4.35 -16.52
C PHE A 367 25.72 4.55 -17.71
N SER A 368 26.61 3.59 -17.95
CA SER A 368 27.51 3.64 -19.12
C SER A 368 26.73 3.62 -20.44
N PRO A 369 27.18 4.36 -21.49
CA PRO A 369 26.59 4.29 -22.83
C PRO A 369 26.57 2.88 -23.46
N ASN A 370 27.33 1.93 -22.89
CA ASN A 370 27.30 0.52 -23.27
C ASN A 370 26.02 -0.20 -22.76
N VAL A 371 25.45 0.24 -21.63
CA VAL A 371 24.22 -0.31 -21.02
C VAL A 371 23.00 0.36 -21.65
N GLN A 372 22.74 0.03 -22.92
CA GLN A 372 21.65 0.68 -23.68
C GLN A 372 20.27 0.11 -23.41
N VAL A 373 20.19 -1.17 -23.04
CA VAL A 373 18.94 -1.92 -22.81
C VAL A 373 19.09 -2.78 -21.58
N LEU A 374 18.10 -2.76 -20.68
CA LEU A 374 17.91 -3.74 -19.62
C LEU A 374 16.64 -4.54 -19.94
N ASP A 375 16.80 -5.76 -20.46
CA ASP A 375 15.70 -6.55 -21.04
C ASP A 375 15.18 -7.71 -20.16
N ASN A 376 15.90 -8.06 -19.08
CA ASN A 376 15.58 -9.19 -18.20
C ASN A 376 15.09 -8.77 -16.79
N LEU A 377 14.80 -7.48 -16.56
CA LEU A 377 14.41 -6.99 -15.24
C LEU A 377 13.03 -7.52 -14.81
N GLN A 378 13.00 -8.00 -13.57
CA GLN A 378 11.84 -8.40 -12.80
C GLN A 378 11.51 -7.37 -11.71
N TYR A 379 12.52 -6.68 -11.17
CA TYR A 379 12.34 -5.63 -10.16
C TYR A 379 13.35 -4.49 -10.32
N LEU A 380 12.86 -3.25 -10.20
CA LEU A 380 13.65 -2.02 -10.37
C LEU A 380 13.24 -0.96 -9.33
N SER A 381 14.19 -0.52 -8.49
CA SER A 381 13.97 0.58 -7.53
C SER A 381 14.98 1.70 -7.74
N ILE A 382 14.52 2.90 -8.11
CA ILE A 382 15.37 4.08 -8.40
C ILE A 382 14.76 5.35 -7.78
N ARG A 383 14.41 5.31 -6.50
CA ARG A 383 13.97 6.51 -5.76
C ARG A 383 15.17 7.34 -5.29
N GLN A 384 14.98 8.66 -5.16
CA GLN A 384 15.90 9.58 -4.48
C GLN A 384 17.35 9.57 -4.99
N CYS A 385 17.59 9.10 -6.22
CA CYS A 385 18.91 9.09 -6.86
C CYS A 385 19.26 10.50 -7.39
N LYS A 386 19.55 11.43 -6.47
CA LYS A 386 19.62 12.89 -6.75
C LYS A 386 20.71 13.29 -7.73
N ASN A 387 21.77 12.50 -7.85
CA ASN A 387 22.87 12.74 -8.79
C ASN A 387 22.62 12.15 -10.18
N LEU A 388 21.65 11.24 -10.33
CA LEU A 388 21.45 10.44 -11.53
C LEU A 388 21.01 11.35 -12.70
N ARG A 389 21.80 11.35 -13.77
CA ARG A 389 21.65 12.22 -14.94
C ARG A 389 20.85 11.56 -16.06
N SER A 390 21.01 10.25 -16.19
CA SER A 390 20.52 9.40 -17.29
C SER A 390 20.16 8.00 -16.81
N LEU A 391 19.30 7.34 -17.59
CA LEU A 391 18.97 5.92 -17.49
C LEU A 391 19.34 5.22 -18.82
N PRO A 392 19.45 3.88 -18.84
CA PRO A 392 19.53 3.10 -20.08
C PRO A 392 18.43 3.51 -21.06
N ARG A 393 18.73 3.51 -22.37
CA ARG A 393 17.80 4.00 -23.41
C ARG A 393 16.47 3.24 -23.41
N CYS A 394 16.49 1.95 -23.09
CA CYS A 394 15.31 1.11 -22.96
C CYS A 394 15.37 0.26 -21.69
N ILE A 395 14.23 0.11 -21.01
CA ILE A 395 14.05 -0.73 -19.82
C ILE A 395 12.81 -1.60 -20.05
N ASN A 396 12.94 -2.92 -19.89
CA ASN A 396 11.85 -3.89 -19.96
C ASN A 396 11.47 -4.33 -18.55
N LEU A 397 10.18 -4.30 -18.22
CA LEU A 397 9.60 -4.64 -16.93
C LEU A 397 8.41 -5.61 -17.10
N ASN A 398 8.39 -6.38 -18.19
CA ASN A 398 7.35 -7.38 -18.51
C ASN A 398 7.22 -8.54 -17.50
N TYR A 399 8.12 -8.66 -16.51
CA TYR A 399 8.17 -9.80 -15.58
C TYR A 399 7.64 -9.52 -14.17
N ASP A 400 7.28 -8.28 -13.79
CA ASP A 400 6.77 -8.02 -12.44
C ASP A 400 5.31 -8.50 -12.28
N ILE A 401 5.11 -9.46 -11.36
CA ILE A 401 3.82 -10.09 -11.03
C ILE A 401 3.26 -9.56 -9.69
N LYS A 402 4.05 -8.77 -8.93
CA LYS A 402 3.72 -8.36 -7.55
C LYS A 402 3.59 -6.82 -7.39
N LYS A 403 4.14 -5.98 -8.29
CA LYS A 403 4.07 -4.50 -8.21
C LYS A 403 4.05 -3.80 -9.59
N HIS A 404 2.89 -3.37 -10.05
CA HIS A 404 2.76 -2.52 -11.26
C HIS A 404 3.14 -1.04 -11.04
N ILE A 405 4.15 -0.75 -10.20
CA ILE A 405 4.53 0.61 -9.77
C ILE A 405 6.00 0.91 -10.10
N LEU A 406 6.25 1.95 -10.90
CA LEU A 406 7.59 2.47 -11.16
C LEU A 406 7.78 3.84 -10.50
N ASP A 407 8.56 3.90 -9.43
CA ASP A 407 8.86 5.13 -8.68
C ASP A 407 10.29 5.64 -8.94
N LEU A 408 10.40 6.79 -9.61
CA LEU A 408 11.62 7.57 -9.85
C LEU A 408 11.68 8.86 -8.99
N THR A 409 10.86 8.96 -7.94
CA THR A 409 10.66 10.18 -7.15
C THR A 409 11.97 10.70 -6.56
N GLY A 410 12.28 11.98 -6.82
CA GLY A 410 13.47 12.65 -6.28
C GLY A 410 14.74 12.48 -7.10
N CYS A 411 14.67 11.92 -8.31
CA CYS A 411 15.78 11.93 -9.29
C CYS A 411 15.95 13.32 -9.93
N LEU A 412 16.33 14.31 -9.10
CA LEU A 412 16.37 15.75 -9.41
C LEU A 412 17.23 16.14 -10.64
N ASN A 413 18.16 15.28 -11.07
CA ASN A 413 19.01 15.53 -12.23
C ASN A 413 18.74 14.64 -13.45
N LEU A 414 17.77 13.72 -13.37
CA LEU A 414 17.41 12.85 -14.48
C LEU A 414 16.68 13.66 -15.55
N LYS A 415 17.39 14.04 -16.63
CA LYS A 415 16.87 14.99 -17.64
C LYS A 415 15.88 14.39 -18.63
N LYS A 416 15.98 13.08 -18.90
CA LYS A 416 15.20 12.37 -19.92
C LYS A 416 14.63 11.09 -19.33
N PHE A 417 13.35 10.84 -19.62
CA PHE A 417 12.72 9.55 -19.37
C PHE A 417 13.09 8.57 -20.50
N PRO A 418 13.44 7.31 -20.19
CA PRO A 418 13.80 6.31 -21.19
C PRO A 418 12.56 5.71 -21.89
N VAL A 419 12.78 4.82 -22.85
CA VAL A 419 11.71 3.93 -23.34
C VAL A 419 11.46 2.88 -22.26
N ILE A 420 10.22 2.77 -21.78
CA ILE A 420 9.80 1.67 -20.91
C ILE A 420 8.91 0.73 -21.72
N LEU A 421 9.16 -0.58 -21.58
CA LEU A 421 8.29 -1.66 -22.02
C LEU A 421 7.83 -2.40 -20.75
N GLY A 422 6.53 -2.60 -20.55
CA GLY A 422 6.00 -3.22 -19.33
C GLY A 422 4.56 -2.82 -19.02
N ASN A 423 3.84 -3.70 -18.36
CA ASN A 423 2.51 -3.44 -17.83
C ASN A 423 2.66 -2.72 -16.47
N ILE A 424 2.72 -1.39 -16.52
CA ILE A 424 2.80 -0.52 -15.35
C ILE A 424 1.47 0.21 -15.19
N GLU A 425 0.93 0.20 -13.98
CA GLU A 425 -0.32 0.88 -13.60
C GLU A 425 -0.05 2.24 -12.97
N VAL A 426 1.06 2.39 -12.22
CA VAL A 426 1.41 3.64 -11.52
C VAL A 426 2.84 4.07 -11.87
N LEU A 427 3.00 5.30 -12.38
CA LEU A 427 4.28 5.90 -12.73
C LEU A 427 4.51 7.19 -11.93
N MET A 428 5.45 7.15 -10.98
CA MET A 428 5.77 8.28 -10.11
C MET A 428 7.09 8.93 -10.53
N LEU A 429 7.01 10.13 -11.09
CA LEU A 429 8.12 10.96 -11.56
C LEU A 429 8.28 12.23 -10.69
N ASN A 430 7.72 12.23 -9.49
CA ASN A 430 7.68 13.39 -8.60
C ASN A 430 9.10 13.93 -8.31
N GLN A 431 9.31 15.24 -8.38
CA GLN A 431 10.61 15.90 -8.14
C GLN A 431 11.76 15.35 -9.01
N THR A 432 11.47 14.95 -10.25
CA THR A 432 12.49 14.57 -11.23
C THR A 432 13.04 15.78 -11.98
N GLY A 433 14.22 15.61 -12.59
CA GLY A 433 14.86 16.61 -13.44
C GLY A 433 14.33 16.67 -14.88
N ILE A 434 13.25 15.95 -15.20
CA ILE A 434 12.81 15.64 -16.57
C ILE A 434 12.38 16.92 -17.30
N GLU A 435 12.89 17.12 -18.52
CA GLU A 435 12.61 18.29 -19.35
C GLU A 435 11.46 18.05 -20.35
N GLU A 436 11.31 16.82 -20.83
CA GLU A 436 10.29 16.34 -21.79
C GLU A 436 9.99 14.84 -21.53
N LEU A 437 8.74 14.39 -21.77
CA LEU A 437 8.42 12.96 -21.87
C LEU A 437 8.51 12.47 -23.33
N PRO A 438 9.06 11.27 -23.61
CA PRO A 438 9.15 10.72 -24.96
C PRO A 438 7.78 10.22 -25.46
N SER A 439 7.57 10.25 -26.78
CA SER A 439 6.34 9.73 -27.41
C SER A 439 6.07 8.25 -27.16
N SER A 440 7.11 7.47 -26.79
CA SER A 440 7.00 6.07 -26.35
C SER A 440 6.17 5.87 -25.08
N ILE A 441 5.76 6.94 -24.37
CA ILE A 441 4.82 6.84 -23.24
C ILE A 441 3.52 6.09 -23.63
N GLN A 442 3.10 6.19 -24.90
CA GLN A 442 1.94 5.49 -25.47
C GLN A 442 1.96 3.96 -25.33
N TYR A 443 3.13 3.35 -25.07
CA TYR A 443 3.25 1.90 -24.88
C TYR A 443 2.87 1.44 -23.47
N LEU A 444 2.71 2.36 -22.52
CA LEU A 444 2.20 2.07 -21.17
C LEU A 444 0.67 2.02 -21.16
N SER A 445 0.08 1.13 -21.96
CA SER A 445 -1.38 1.02 -22.15
C SER A 445 -2.14 0.63 -20.88
N SER A 446 -1.46 0.00 -19.91
CA SER A 446 -1.97 -0.33 -18.57
C SER A 446 -1.99 0.84 -17.58
N LEU A 447 -1.45 2.01 -17.92
CA LEU A 447 -1.20 3.07 -16.95
C LEU A 447 -2.51 3.71 -16.44
N VAL A 448 -2.73 3.64 -15.13
CA VAL A 448 -3.88 4.18 -14.39
C VAL A 448 -3.53 5.50 -13.69
N GLU A 449 -2.30 5.64 -13.20
CA GLU A 449 -1.83 6.84 -12.49
C GLU A 449 -0.46 7.32 -13.02
N LEU A 450 -0.35 8.63 -13.25
CA LEU A 450 0.89 9.32 -13.61
C LEU A 450 1.08 10.55 -12.72
N GLU A 451 2.08 10.54 -11.82
CA GLU A 451 2.44 11.71 -11.01
C GLU A 451 3.77 12.33 -11.42
N MET A 452 3.79 13.66 -11.58
CA MET A 452 4.97 14.49 -11.90
C MET A 452 5.07 15.71 -10.97
N LYS A 453 4.60 15.60 -9.73
CA LYS A 453 4.58 16.69 -8.72
C LYS A 453 5.96 17.34 -8.59
N LYS A 454 6.02 18.66 -8.72
CA LYS A 454 7.20 19.54 -8.55
C LYS A 454 8.33 19.24 -9.56
N CYS A 455 8.00 18.79 -10.78
CA CYS A 455 8.96 18.70 -11.89
C CYS A 455 9.25 20.10 -12.50
N VAL A 456 9.96 20.95 -11.75
CA VAL A 456 10.28 22.35 -12.12
C VAL A 456 11.14 22.52 -13.38
N ARG A 457 11.55 21.42 -14.03
CA ARG A 457 12.27 21.42 -15.31
C ARG A 457 11.39 21.05 -16.51
N LEU A 458 10.20 20.47 -16.30
CA LEU A 458 9.31 19.98 -17.37
C LEU A 458 8.80 21.14 -18.23
N GLN A 459 9.00 21.05 -19.54
CA GLN A 459 8.65 22.13 -20.49
C GLN A 459 7.43 21.78 -21.34
N SER A 460 7.27 20.50 -21.69
CA SER A 460 6.24 19.97 -22.57
C SER A 460 5.94 18.48 -22.29
N LEU A 461 4.84 18.00 -22.85
CA LEU A 461 4.42 16.60 -22.87
C LEU A 461 4.14 16.19 -24.32
N PRO A 462 4.33 14.91 -24.70
CA PRO A 462 4.14 14.45 -26.08
C PRO A 462 2.65 14.39 -26.44
N SER A 463 2.33 14.57 -27.72
CA SER A 463 0.96 14.44 -28.22
C SER A 463 0.37 13.05 -27.97
N SER A 464 1.20 12.00 -27.99
CA SER A 464 0.79 10.61 -27.74
C SER A 464 0.45 10.28 -26.28
N ILE A 465 0.46 11.26 -25.38
CA ILE A 465 -0.12 11.09 -24.03
C ILE A 465 -1.60 10.70 -24.12
N CYS A 466 -2.32 11.11 -25.17
CA CYS A 466 -3.73 10.78 -25.37
C CYS A 466 -4.00 9.27 -25.57
N GLU A 467 -2.99 8.45 -25.89
CA GLU A 467 -3.15 7.00 -26.04
C GLU A 467 -3.22 6.25 -24.69
N LEU A 468 -2.99 6.94 -23.56
CA LEU A 468 -3.09 6.39 -22.20
C LEU A 468 -4.55 6.22 -21.76
N LYS A 469 -5.26 5.32 -22.46
CA LYS A 469 -6.71 5.13 -22.40
C LYS A 469 -7.27 4.66 -21.06
N LEU A 470 -6.43 4.09 -20.18
CA LEU A 470 -6.81 3.65 -18.83
C LEU A 470 -6.43 4.65 -17.73
N LEU A 471 -5.79 5.78 -18.08
CA LEU A 471 -5.31 6.76 -17.12
C LEU A 471 -6.49 7.42 -16.40
N GLN A 472 -6.61 7.19 -15.10
CA GLN A 472 -7.63 7.76 -14.21
C GLN A 472 -7.13 9.01 -13.49
N LYS A 473 -5.84 9.07 -13.16
CA LYS A 473 -5.24 10.17 -12.38
C LYS A 473 -3.95 10.69 -13.01
N PHE A 474 -3.90 12.00 -13.28
CA PHE A 474 -2.75 12.66 -13.88
C PHE A 474 -2.37 13.92 -13.09
N VAL A 475 -1.17 13.93 -12.50
CA VAL A 475 -0.69 15.00 -11.63
C VAL A 475 0.53 15.71 -12.20
N LEU A 476 0.40 17.00 -12.48
CA LEU A 476 1.43 17.91 -12.97
C LEU A 476 1.67 19.10 -12.02
N SER A 477 1.15 19.02 -10.78
CA SER A 477 1.31 19.99 -9.69
C SER A 477 2.73 20.55 -9.57
N GLY A 478 2.91 21.87 -9.51
CA GLY A 478 4.21 22.54 -9.39
C GLY A 478 5.14 22.45 -10.60
N CYS A 479 4.66 22.08 -11.80
CA CYS A 479 5.45 22.09 -13.04
C CYS A 479 5.63 23.50 -13.62
N SER A 480 6.38 24.36 -12.92
CA SER A 480 6.50 25.82 -13.17
C SER A 480 7.14 26.25 -14.51
N LYS A 481 7.57 25.31 -15.36
CA LYS A 481 8.00 25.56 -16.75
C LYS A 481 7.01 25.06 -17.82
N LEU A 482 6.07 24.19 -17.45
CA LEU A 482 5.06 23.65 -18.35
C LEU A 482 4.11 24.77 -18.76
N ASN A 483 4.13 25.13 -20.05
CA ASN A 483 3.46 26.34 -20.56
C ASN A 483 2.37 26.05 -21.61
N LYS A 484 2.30 24.80 -22.09
CA LYS A 484 1.23 24.24 -22.92
C LYS A 484 0.99 22.78 -22.52
N LEU A 485 -0.23 22.30 -22.75
CA LEU A 485 -0.55 20.88 -22.76
C LEU A 485 -0.71 20.39 -24.21
N PRO A 486 -0.42 19.10 -24.49
CA PRO A 486 -0.83 18.42 -25.71
C PRO A 486 -2.36 18.21 -25.75
N PRO A 487 -2.92 17.72 -26.88
CA PRO A 487 -4.29 17.23 -26.93
C PRO A 487 -4.53 16.12 -25.90
N LEU A 488 -5.74 16.10 -25.32
CA LEU A 488 -6.15 15.21 -24.24
C LEU A 488 -7.25 14.22 -24.67
N TYR A 489 -7.85 14.38 -25.85
CA TYR A 489 -9.09 13.72 -26.30
C TYR A 489 -9.19 12.17 -26.19
N GLY A 490 -8.07 11.46 -26.04
CA GLY A 490 -8.05 10.00 -25.84
C GLY A 490 -8.06 9.55 -24.38
N LEU A 491 -7.90 10.46 -23.41
CA LEU A 491 -7.88 10.18 -21.97
C LEU A 491 -9.30 10.02 -21.38
N TYR A 492 -10.17 9.26 -22.05
CA TYR A 492 -11.60 9.18 -21.69
C TYR A 492 -11.88 8.58 -20.30
N SER A 493 -10.93 7.87 -19.70
CA SER A 493 -11.00 7.30 -18.35
C SER A 493 -10.53 8.26 -17.25
N LEU A 494 -9.99 9.44 -17.59
CA LEU A 494 -9.39 10.35 -16.63
C LEU A 494 -10.47 10.94 -15.71
N GLU A 495 -10.36 10.66 -14.41
CA GLU A 495 -11.21 11.20 -13.35
C GLU A 495 -10.58 12.41 -12.66
N GLU A 496 -9.24 12.44 -12.53
CA GLU A 496 -8.50 13.46 -11.79
C GLU A 496 -7.36 14.07 -12.62
N LEU A 497 -7.38 15.40 -12.77
CA LEU A 497 -6.34 16.17 -13.48
C LEU A 497 -5.85 17.34 -12.62
N TYR A 498 -4.61 17.25 -12.13
CA TYR A 498 -3.98 18.30 -11.33
C TYR A 498 -2.91 19.03 -12.13
N LEU A 499 -3.06 20.35 -12.29
CA LEU A 499 -2.22 21.25 -13.10
C LEU A 499 -1.72 22.45 -12.29
N ASP A 500 -1.90 22.45 -10.98
CA ASP A 500 -1.54 23.56 -10.10
C ASP A 500 -0.04 23.94 -10.20
N GLY A 501 0.30 25.20 -9.88
CA GLY A 501 1.67 25.71 -9.92
C GLY A 501 2.37 25.61 -11.29
N SER A 502 1.60 25.40 -12.37
CA SER A 502 2.10 25.35 -13.74
C SER A 502 2.00 26.72 -14.42
N ARG A 503 2.73 26.89 -15.53
CA ARG A 503 2.83 28.15 -16.27
C ARG A 503 1.96 28.15 -17.54
N LEU A 504 0.89 27.36 -17.54
CA LEU A 504 -0.02 27.20 -18.67
C LEU A 504 -0.66 28.53 -19.06
N LYS A 505 -0.71 28.81 -20.37
CA LYS A 505 -1.41 29.99 -20.92
C LYS A 505 -2.88 29.73 -21.24
N GLU A 506 -3.17 28.50 -21.62
CA GLU A 506 -4.42 28.01 -22.19
C GLU A 506 -4.57 26.53 -21.80
N ILE A 507 -5.81 26.07 -21.59
CA ILE A 507 -6.15 24.65 -21.47
C ILE A 507 -6.69 24.18 -22.84
N PRO A 508 -6.26 23.02 -23.38
CA PRO A 508 -6.70 22.51 -24.67
C PRO A 508 -8.24 22.43 -24.78
N SER A 509 -8.80 22.88 -25.90
CA SER A 509 -10.25 22.97 -26.08
C SER A 509 -10.95 21.61 -26.17
N ASP A 510 -10.21 20.56 -26.47
CA ASP A 510 -10.66 19.18 -26.43
C ASP A 510 -10.78 18.60 -25.02
N ILE A 511 -10.41 19.34 -23.96
CA ILE A 511 -10.65 18.90 -22.57
C ILE A 511 -12.13 18.54 -22.33
N VAL A 512 -13.08 19.18 -23.03
CA VAL A 512 -14.52 18.88 -22.97
C VAL A 512 -14.87 17.40 -23.26
N SER A 513 -14.02 16.70 -24.01
CA SER A 513 -14.19 15.29 -24.37
C SER A 513 -13.79 14.30 -23.26
N LEU A 514 -13.19 14.78 -22.15
CA LEU A 514 -12.84 13.95 -20.99
C LEU A 514 -14.10 13.58 -20.18
N THR A 515 -14.93 12.71 -20.73
CA THR A 515 -16.28 12.40 -20.20
C THR A 515 -16.31 11.77 -18.80
N SER A 516 -15.18 11.34 -18.26
CA SER A 516 -15.05 10.81 -16.89
C SER A 516 -14.45 11.82 -15.90
N LEU A 517 -13.99 12.99 -16.36
CA LEU A 517 -13.27 13.94 -15.52
C LEU A 517 -14.20 14.48 -14.42
N ARG A 518 -13.78 14.27 -13.17
CA ARG A 518 -14.48 14.68 -11.95
C ARG A 518 -13.75 15.83 -11.25
N VAL A 519 -12.42 15.80 -11.21
CA VAL A 519 -11.57 16.78 -10.51
C VAL A 519 -10.61 17.45 -11.50
N LEU A 520 -10.61 18.78 -11.53
CA LEU A 520 -9.66 19.60 -12.27
C LEU A 520 -9.03 20.65 -11.34
N ASN A 521 -7.73 20.52 -11.04
CA ASN A 521 -7.02 21.51 -10.22
C ASN A 521 -6.12 22.40 -11.08
N LEU A 522 -6.27 23.72 -10.96
CA LEU A 522 -5.53 24.76 -11.68
C LEU A 522 -4.89 25.77 -10.71
N ASN A 523 -4.79 25.46 -9.42
CA ASN A 523 -4.35 26.40 -8.38
C ASN A 523 -2.97 27.02 -8.69
N ASN A 524 -2.80 28.33 -8.52
CA ASN A 524 -1.58 29.07 -8.83
C ASN A 524 -1.15 29.02 -10.33
N CYS A 525 -2.07 28.80 -11.28
CA CYS A 525 -1.79 28.95 -12.72
C CYS A 525 -1.82 30.44 -13.15
N ASP A 526 -0.85 31.22 -12.68
CA ASP A 526 -0.83 32.68 -12.78
C ASP A 526 -0.65 33.24 -14.22
N LYS A 527 -0.47 32.36 -15.23
CA LYS A 527 -0.38 32.73 -16.66
C LYS A 527 -1.58 32.31 -17.50
N LEU A 528 -2.58 31.65 -16.90
CA LEU A 528 -3.76 31.15 -17.60
C LEU A 528 -4.71 32.29 -17.99
N HIS A 529 -4.99 32.47 -19.28
CA HIS A 529 -5.79 33.61 -19.79
C HIS A 529 -7.29 33.32 -19.91
N GLY A 530 -7.67 32.04 -20.06
CA GLY A 530 -9.05 31.61 -20.15
C GLY A 530 -9.18 30.10 -20.06
N LEU A 531 -10.43 29.63 -19.91
CA LEU A 531 -10.78 28.22 -19.99
C LEU A 531 -11.64 27.95 -21.24
N PRO A 532 -11.52 26.74 -21.82
CA PRO A 532 -12.43 26.25 -22.86
C PRO A 532 -13.77 25.82 -22.23
N GLU A 533 -14.55 25.05 -22.98
CA GLU A 533 -15.70 24.31 -22.44
C GLU A 533 -15.23 23.13 -21.57
N LEU A 534 -15.96 22.87 -20.47
CA LEU A 534 -15.57 21.90 -19.44
C LEU A 534 -16.43 20.63 -19.51
N PRO A 535 -15.88 19.42 -19.28
CA PRO A 535 -16.62 18.15 -19.33
C PRO A 535 -17.93 18.14 -18.55
N CYS A 536 -18.98 17.54 -19.08
CA CYS A 536 -20.30 17.50 -18.43
C CYS A 536 -20.29 16.77 -17.07
N ARG A 537 -19.34 15.85 -16.83
CA ARG A 537 -19.21 15.14 -15.54
C ARG A 537 -18.31 15.83 -14.50
N LEU A 538 -17.68 16.95 -14.83
CA LEU A 538 -16.80 17.68 -13.90
C LEU A 538 -17.58 18.11 -12.65
N MET A 539 -17.17 17.56 -11.50
CA MET A 539 -17.75 17.78 -10.18
C MET A 539 -17.00 18.86 -9.40
N GLU A 540 -15.70 18.95 -9.62
CA GLU A 540 -14.74 19.79 -8.92
C GLU A 540 -13.84 20.51 -9.93
N ILE A 541 -13.80 21.84 -9.83
CA ILE A 541 -12.77 22.66 -10.49
C ILE A 541 -12.16 23.60 -9.46
N GLN A 542 -10.92 23.33 -9.08
CA GLN A 542 -10.10 24.27 -8.31
C GLN A 542 -9.30 25.16 -9.27
N ALA A 543 -9.24 26.47 -9.02
CA ALA A 543 -8.54 27.44 -9.86
C ALA A 543 -7.99 28.63 -9.07
N VAL A 544 -7.44 28.37 -7.88
CA VAL A 544 -6.83 29.35 -6.95
C VAL A 544 -5.74 30.19 -7.64
N ASN A 545 -5.48 31.42 -7.20
CA ASN A 545 -4.41 32.32 -7.67
C ASN A 545 -4.17 32.41 -9.20
N CYS A 546 -5.23 32.22 -10.01
CA CYS A 546 -5.15 32.23 -11.48
C CYS A 546 -5.19 33.66 -12.04
N ARG A 547 -4.12 34.43 -11.79
CA ARG A 547 -4.02 35.89 -12.02
C ARG A 547 -4.61 36.41 -13.32
N ASN A 548 -4.21 35.81 -14.44
CA ASN A 548 -4.48 36.33 -15.77
C ASN A 548 -5.83 35.89 -16.39
N LEU A 549 -6.69 35.15 -15.67
CA LEU A 549 -7.99 34.70 -16.20
C LEU A 549 -8.88 35.90 -16.56
N SER A 550 -9.23 35.98 -17.85
CA SER A 550 -10.05 37.06 -18.40
C SER A 550 -11.45 37.12 -17.78
N LYS A 551 -12.02 38.33 -17.72
CA LYS A 551 -13.39 38.56 -17.19
C LYS A 551 -14.45 37.67 -17.86
N ASN A 552 -14.32 37.41 -19.16
CA ASN A 552 -15.28 36.58 -19.89
C ASN A 552 -15.14 35.09 -19.50
N ALA A 553 -13.92 34.57 -19.33
CA ALA A 553 -13.70 33.23 -18.81
C ALA A 553 -14.23 33.09 -17.36
N ARG A 554 -13.97 34.10 -16.51
CA ARG A 554 -14.53 34.19 -15.15
C ARG A 554 -16.07 34.12 -15.15
N CYS A 555 -16.74 34.84 -16.05
CA CYS A 555 -18.19 34.77 -16.22
C CYS A 555 -18.66 33.39 -16.73
N LYS A 556 -18.02 32.83 -17.77
CA LYS A 556 -18.40 31.50 -18.29
C LYS A 556 -18.32 30.42 -17.21
N ILE A 557 -17.31 30.43 -16.35
CA ILE A 557 -17.22 29.44 -15.25
C ILE A 557 -18.41 29.57 -14.28
N VAL A 558 -18.86 30.79 -13.96
CA VAL A 558 -20.06 31.02 -13.12
C VAL A 558 -21.34 30.54 -13.82
N GLU A 559 -21.43 30.70 -15.14
CA GLU A 559 -22.57 30.24 -15.96
C GLU A 559 -22.59 28.70 -16.09
N ASP A 560 -21.45 28.08 -16.43
CA ASP A 560 -21.27 26.62 -16.49
C ASP A 560 -21.60 25.95 -15.14
N VAL A 561 -21.15 26.55 -14.01
CA VAL A 561 -21.49 26.04 -12.67
C VAL A 561 -22.96 26.30 -12.30
N HIS A 562 -23.54 27.44 -12.69
CA HIS A 562 -24.97 27.68 -12.49
C HIS A 562 -25.81 26.63 -13.23
N GLN A 563 -25.48 26.30 -14.49
CA GLN A 563 -26.19 25.27 -15.25
C GLN A 563 -26.08 23.90 -14.54
N ARG A 564 -24.89 23.53 -14.07
CA ARG A 564 -24.66 22.27 -13.34
C ARG A 564 -25.43 22.18 -12.02
N ILE A 565 -25.60 23.30 -11.31
CA ILE A 565 -26.48 23.36 -10.11
C ILE A 565 -27.92 23.01 -10.47
N GLU A 566 -28.42 23.47 -11.63
CA GLU A 566 -29.79 23.16 -12.08
C GLU A 566 -29.93 21.70 -12.53
N GLU A 567 -28.94 21.16 -13.24
CA GLU A 567 -28.88 19.74 -13.62
C GLU A 567 -28.79 18.80 -12.40
N MET A 568 -27.99 19.15 -11.39
CA MET A 568 -27.88 18.39 -10.13
C MET A 568 -29.15 18.47 -9.26
N ALA A 569 -29.78 19.65 -9.18
CA ALA A 569 -31.07 19.80 -8.49
C ALA A 569 -32.17 18.97 -9.17
N PHE A 570 -32.20 18.96 -10.51
CA PHE A 570 -33.09 18.14 -11.33
C PHE A 570 -32.89 16.63 -11.10
N ALA A 571 -31.64 16.14 -11.14
CA ALA A 571 -31.33 14.74 -10.90
C ALA A 571 -31.76 14.30 -9.48
N THR A 572 -31.54 15.15 -8.48
CA THR A 572 -31.88 14.88 -7.08
C THR A 572 -33.41 14.85 -6.85
N ALA A 573 -34.18 15.69 -7.56
CA ALA A 573 -35.64 15.69 -7.49
C ALA A 573 -36.29 14.42 -8.11
N LEU A 574 -35.55 13.70 -8.97
CA LEU A 574 -36.03 12.49 -9.64
C LEU A 574 -35.70 11.18 -8.89
N SER A 575 -34.61 11.14 -8.10
CA SER A 575 -34.09 9.91 -7.49
C SER A 575 -34.89 9.35 -6.30
N TYR A 576 -35.93 10.07 -5.86
CA TYR A 576 -36.73 9.90 -4.62
C TYR A 576 -37.57 8.59 -4.52
N ARG A 577 -37.08 7.46 -5.04
CA ARG A 577 -37.64 6.11 -4.81
C ARG A 577 -36.62 5.03 -4.45
N ARG A 578 -35.32 5.25 -4.64
CA ARG A 578 -34.27 4.42 -4.01
C ARG A 578 -33.60 5.25 -2.92
N ALA A 579 -33.49 4.70 -1.71
CA ALA A 579 -33.04 5.41 -0.51
C ALA A 579 -31.50 5.57 -0.46
N ILE A 580 -30.92 6.11 -1.53
CA ILE A 580 -29.54 6.59 -1.51
C ILE A 580 -29.51 7.77 -0.54
N ASN A 581 -28.76 7.63 0.55
CA ASN A 581 -28.54 8.68 1.52
C ASN A 581 -27.57 9.71 0.93
N ILE A 582 -28.04 10.49 -0.05
CA ILE A 582 -27.25 11.50 -0.76
C ILE A 582 -26.87 12.60 0.24
N SER A 583 -25.66 12.49 0.77
CA SER A 583 -25.04 13.50 1.61
C SER A 583 -24.96 14.85 0.89
N LYS A 584 -24.95 15.91 1.71
CA LYS A 584 -24.79 17.32 1.37
C LYS A 584 -23.66 17.56 0.36
N TRP A 585 -23.86 18.58 -0.49
CA TRP A 585 -22.94 19.00 -1.55
C TRP A 585 -22.51 20.44 -1.31
N ASP A 586 -21.23 20.75 -1.48
CA ASP A 586 -20.68 22.05 -1.10
C ASP A 586 -19.93 22.67 -2.30
N ILE A 587 -20.39 23.84 -2.75
CA ILE A 587 -19.94 24.52 -3.98
C ILE A 587 -19.28 25.86 -3.56
N VAL A 588 -18.16 26.26 -4.19
CA VAL A 588 -17.20 27.21 -3.59
C VAL A 588 -16.60 28.16 -4.65
N ILE A 589 -17.42 28.91 -5.38
CA ILE A 589 -16.94 29.85 -6.43
C ILE A 589 -16.50 31.20 -5.84
N GLY A 590 -15.29 31.68 -6.16
CA GLY A 590 -14.80 33.04 -5.93
C GLY A 590 -14.28 33.73 -7.19
N LEU A 591 -14.30 35.07 -7.23
CA LEU A 591 -13.83 35.94 -8.34
C LEU A 591 -13.64 37.39 -7.83
N PRO A 592 -12.56 38.15 -8.18
CA PRO A 592 -12.32 39.50 -7.64
C PRO A 592 -13.01 40.71 -8.31
N GLY A 593 -12.88 41.88 -7.67
CA GLY A 593 -13.24 43.24 -8.14
C GLY A 593 -12.14 44.28 -7.85
N GLY A 594 -12.22 45.46 -8.49
CA GLY A 594 -11.19 46.53 -8.46
C GLY A 594 -11.45 47.68 -7.47
N GLU A 595 -10.72 48.80 -7.48
CA GLU A 595 -9.80 49.34 -8.51
C GLU A 595 -8.33 49.47 -8.03
N ILE A 596 -7.39 49.73 -8.97
CA ILE A 596 -5.92 49.85 -8.78
C ILE A 596 -5.28 48.45 -8.53
N PRO A 597 -4.05 48.15 -9.05
CA PRO A 597 -3.92 47.01 -9.98
C PRO A 597 -3.34 45.70 -9.39
N GLU A 598 -3.29 44.71 -10.30
CA GLU A 598 -2.76 43.33 -10.16
C GLU A 598 -3.67 42.36 -9.38
N TRP A 599 -3.90 41.18 -9.94
CA TRP A 599 -5.06 40.32 -9.65
C TRP A 599 -4.67 38.86 -9.41
N ASP A 600 -5.46 38.13 -8.60
CA ASP A 600 -5.50 36.66 -8.43
C ASP A 600 -6.94 36.16 -8.68
N THR A 601 -7.19 34.93 -9.13
CA THR A 601 -8.57 34.38 -9.36
C THR A 601 -8.72 33.05 -8.63
N VAL A 602 -9.89 32.68 -8.06
CA VAL A 602 -10.08 31.41 -7.31
C VAL A 602 -11.48 30.80 -7.45
N VAL A 603 -11.63 29.66 -8.13
CA VAL A 603 -12.86 28.83 -8.12
C VAL A 603 -12.59 27.51 -7.40
N CYS A 604 -13.59 26.93 -6.71
CA CYS A 604 -13.62 25.57 -6.15
C CYS A 604 -15.06 24.98 -6.23
N LEU A 605 -15.21 23.65 -6.24
CA LEU A 605 -16.48 22.91 -6.04
C LEU A 605 -16.11 21.55 -5.42
N CYS A 606 -16.85 21.00 -4.44
CA CYS A 606 -16.42 19.77 -3.75
C CYS A 606 -17.58 18.80 -3.45
N ARG A 607 -17.25 17.53 -3.16
CA ARG A 607 -18.17 16.51 -2.64
C ARG A 607 -17.57 15.80 -1.44
N ASN A 608 -18.42 15.38 -0.50
CA ASN A 608 -18.02 14.69 0.74
C ASN A 608 -17.34 13.32 0.53
N GLU A 609 -16.02 13.32 0.39
CA GLU A 609 -15.06 12.42 1.08
C GLU A 609 -13.67 13.07 0.98
N VAL A 610 -12.84 12.99 2.04
CA VAL A 610 -11.65 13.84 2.21
C VAL A 610 -10.35 13.04 2.13
N PRO A 611 -9.58 13.17 1.04
CA PRO A 611 -8.12 13.26 1.06
C PRO A 611 -7.68 14.67 1.48
N GLU A 612 -6.46 14.79 2.01
CA GLU A 612 -5.91 16.05 2.54
C GLU A 612 -5.57 17.10 1.44
N TRP A 613 -5.51 18.39 1.82
CA TRP A 613 -4.83 19.56 1.18
C TRP A 613 -5.69 20.71 0.60
N ASP A 614 -5.35 21.94 1.02
CA ASP A 614 -5.25 23.20 0.25
C ASP A 614 -6.47 23.67 -0.61
N SER A 615 -7.46 24.34 0.00
CA SER A 615 -8.56 25.08 -0.71
C SER A 615 -8.79 26.54 -0.24
N LEU A 616 -9.42 27.42 -1.07
CA LEU A 616 -9.49 28.90 -0.89
C LEU A 616 -10.60 29.66 -1.72
N GLY A 617 -10.69 31.03 -1.72
CA GLY A 617 -11.70 31.87 -2.46
C GLY A 617 -11.22 33.30 -2.92
N PHE A 618 -12.05 34.18 -3.55
CA PHE A 618 -11.84 35.67 -3.87
C PHE A 618 -13.15 36.47 -4.30
N PRO A 619 -13.23 37.84 -4.35
CA PRO A 619 -14.46 38.63 -4.00
C PRO A 619 -15.16 39.57 -5.02
N SER A 620 -16.45 39.91 -4.92
CA SER A 620 -16.88 40.99 -3.98
C SER A 620 -18.36 41.40 -4.05
N ARG A 621 -19.11 41.07 -5.11
CA ARG A 621 -20.55 41.41 -5.22
C ARG A 621 -21.37 40.15 -5.44
N ILE A 622 -22.56 40.14 -4.83
CA ILE A 622 -23.57 39.10 -5.00
C ILE A 622 -23.97 39.03 -6.49
N PRO A 623 -23.99 37.85 -7.13
CA PRO A 623 -24.33 37.74 -8.55
C PRO A 623 -25.76 38.25 -8.82
N LYS A 624 -25.96 38.96 -9.94
CA LYS A 624 -27.25 39.62 -10.26
C LYS A 624 -28.46 38.67 -10.34
N TRP A 625 -28.23 37.37 -10.54
CA TRP A 625 -29.29 36.35 -10.58
C TRP A 625 -29.79 35.91 -9.19
N PHE A 626 -29.17 36.38 -8.09
CA PHE A 626 -29.71 36.20 -6.73
C PHE A 626 -30.90 37.14 -6.49
N SER A 627 -32.06 36.54 -6.20
CA SER A 627 -33.33 37.25 -5.94
C SER A 627 -33.33 38.01 -4.62
N TYR A 628 -32.57 37.55 -3.63
CA TYR A 628 -32.42 38.22 -2.33
C TYR A 628 -30.95 38.52 -2.08
N GLN A 629 -30.66 39.78 -1.74
CA GLN A 629 -29.31 40.31 -1.60
C GLN A 629 -29.27 41.26 -0.39
N GLY A 630 -28.26 41.10 0.47
CA GLY A 630 -27.99 41.98 1.61
C GLY A 630 -26.59 42.58 1.55
N GLN A 631 -26.48 43.87 1.85
CA GLN A 631 -25.19 44.47 2.23
C GLN A 631 -24.93 44.14 3.71
N GLY A 632 -23.73 43.65 4.02
CA GLY A 632 -23.41 43.11 5.33
C GLY A 632 -23.85 41.64 5.52
N SER A 633 -24.09 41.26 6.78
CA SER A 633 -24.25 39.87 7.21
C SER A 633 -25.69 39.34 7.29
N ALA A 634 -26.71 40.12 6.96
CA ALA A 634 -28.10 39.68 7.05
C ALA A 634 -29.02 40.44 6.11
N PHE A 635 -30.11 39.78 5.68
CA PHE A 635 -31.20 40.43 4.94
C PHE A 635 -32.56 39.78 5.25
N PRO A 636 -33.66 40.58 5.24
CA PRO A 636 -35.00 40.04 5.27
C PRO A 636 -35.35 39.37 3.93
N ILE A 637 -36.21 38.36 3.99
CA ILE A 637 -36.77 37.65 2.85
C ILE A 637 -38.28 37.72 2.96
N LEU A 638 -38.93 38.16 1.89
CA LEU A 638 -40.36 38.01 1.68
C LEU A 638 -40.58 36.82 0.75
N PHE A 639 -41.27 35.80 1.24
CA PHE A 639 -41.55 34.60 0.46
C PHE A 639 -42.74 34.83 -0.46
N ASN A 640 -42.56 34.52 -1.76
CA ASN A 640 -43.67 34.46 -2.70
C ASN A 640 -44.67 33.36 -2.23
N PRO A 641 -45.99 33.55 -2.28
CA PRO A 641 -46.97 32.53 -1.88
C PRO A 641 -46.80 31.16 -2.57
N ASN A 642 -46.09 31.07 -3.70
CA ASN A 642 -45.76 29.81 -4.37
C ASN A 642 -44.42 29.17 -3.91
N TRP A 643 -43.84 29.56 -2.77
CA TRP A 643 -42.55 29.01 -2.28
C TRP A 643 -42.57 27.48 -2.07
N PHE A 644 -43.75 26.85 -1.97
CA PHE A 644 -43.94 25.41 -1.82
C PHE A 644 -43.29 24.56 -2.94
N ASP A 645 -43.09 25.14 -4.14
CA ASP A 645 -42.44 24.52 -5.30
C ASP A 645 -40.90 24.67 -5.34
N VAL A 646 -40.28 25.11 -4.23
CA VAL A 646 -38.81 25.25 -4.10
C VAL A 646 -38.15 23.91 -3.78
N LEU A 647 -37.16 23.54 -4.60
CA LEU A 647 -36.35 22.33 -4.53
C LEU A 647 -35.14 22.47 -3.59
N GLY A 648 -34.64 23.69 -3.44
CA GLY A 648 -33.36 23.97 -2.80
C GLY A 648 -33.02 25.46 -2.74
N PHE A 649 -31.98 25.75 -1.97
CA PHE A 649 -31.45 27.09 -1.77
C PHE A 649 -30.04 27.18 -2.34
N THR A 650 -29.78 28.10 -3.28
CA THR A 650 -28.41 28.54 -3.55
C THR A 650 -28.10 29.72 -2.63
N PHE A 651 -26.98 29.67 -1.91
CA PHE A 651 -26.50 30.71 -1.01
C PHE A 651 -25.25 31.38 -1.57
N CYS A 652 -25.02 32.64 -1.21
CA CYS A 652 -23.68 33.22 -1.35
C CYS A 652 -23.30 34.12 -0.17
N ALA A 653 -22.00 34.24 0.08
CA ALA A 653 -21.44 35.14 1.07
C ALA A 653 -20.15 35.77 0.54
N VAL A 654 -19.98 37.07 0.75
CA VAL A 654 -18.74 37.83 0.55
C VAL A 654 -18.17 38.11 1.93
N ILE A 655 -16.95 37.65 2.21
CA ILE A 655 -16.29 37.74 3.52
C ILE A 655 -15.01 38.60 3.37
N GLU A 656 -14.77 39.53 4.29
CA GLU A 656 -13.57 40.36 4.41
C GLU A 656 -12.65 39.86 5.53
N PHE A 657 -11.35 40.05 5.32
CA PHE A 657 -10.27 39.49 6.12
C PHE A 657 -9.28 40.59 6.52
N ASP A 658 -9.46 41.15 7.72
CA ASP A 658 -8.64 42.23 8.29
C ASP A 658 -7.12 41.95 8.27
N ILE A 659 -6.72 40.67 8.21
CA ILE A 659 -5.33 40.18 8.26
C ILE A 659 -5.26 38.92 7.35
N PRO A 660 -4.16 38.70 6.60
CA PRO A 660 -3.93 37.44 5.89
C PRO A 660 -4.05 36.22 6.80
N LEU A 661 -4.89 35.25 6.42
CA LEU A 661 -5.01 34.00 7.18
C LEU A 661 -3.79 33.11 6.92
N HIS A 662 -3.00 32.89 7.97
CA HIS A 662 -1.91 31.93 7.99
C HIS A 662 -2.38 30.63 8.67
N LYS A 663 -2.79 29.63 7.87
CA LYS A 663 -3.22 28.27 8.26
C LYS A 663 -4.27 28.19 9.39
N CYS A 664 -5.49 27.80 9.04
CA CYS A 664 -6.58 27.57 9.98
C CYS A 664 -7.30 26.27 9.62
N ASP A 665 -7.17 25.24 10.46
CA ASP A 665 -7.67 23.88 10.19
C ASP A 665 -9.22 23.80 10.05
N ASP A 666 -9.93 24.83 10.54
CA ASP A 666 -11.36 24.78 10.87
C ASP A 666 -12.04 26.14 10.55
N PHE A 667 -12.26 26.42 9.26
CA PHE A 667 -13.06 27.55 8.76
C PHE A 667 -14.51 27.13 8.49
N PHE A 668 -15.47 27.98 8.84
CA PHE A 668 -16.89 27.71 8.64
C PHE A 668 -17.63 28.98 8.23
N ILE A 669 -18.19 29.00 7.02
CA ILE A 669 -19.32 29.87 6.72
C ILE A 669 -20.58 29.13 7.14
N THR A 670 -21.47 29.85 7.82
CA THR A 670 -22.81 29.38 8.16
C THR A 670 -23.85 30.38 7.66
N CYS A 671 -24.95 29.88 7.10
CA CYS A 671 -26.16 30.69 6.90
C CYS A 671 -27.25 30.18 7.82
N GLU A 672 -27.79 31.06 8.64
CA GLU A 672 -28.80 30.80 9.64
C GLU A 672 -30.09 31.58 9.32
N CYS A 673 -31.11 30.88 8.82
CA CYS A 673 -32.38 31.47 8.42
C CYS A 673 -33.45 31.29 9.52
N HIS A 674 -34.00 32.41 9.97
CA HIS A 674 -35.06 32.51 10.98
C HIS A 674 -36.39 32.83 10.29
N PHE A 675 -37.35 31.92 10.36
CA PHE A 675 -38.66 32.09 9.74
C PHE A 675 -39.71 32.61 10.74
N LYS A 676 -40.67 33.44 10.29
CA LYS A 676 -41.82 33.89 11.07
C LYS A 676 -43.12 33.56 10.33
N SER A 677 -44.05 32.93 11.05
CA SER A 677 -45.40 32.63 10.59
C SER A 677 -46.41 33.67 11.09
N ASP A 678 -47.51 33.83 10.35
CA ASP A 678 -48.62 34.73 10.71
C ASP A 678 -49.19 34.42 12.10
N ASN A 679 -49.15 33.14 12.50
CA ASN A 679 -49.63 32.64 13.79
C ASN A 679 -48.69 32.97 14.98
N GLY A 680 -47.67 33.82 14.78
CA GLY A 680 -46.90 34.47 15.85
C GLY A 680 -46.00 33.57 16.73
N GLY A 681 -45.92 32.26 16.46
CA GLY A 681 -45.70 31.27 17.52
C GLY A 681 -44.64 30.19 17.32
N ARG A 682 -43.69 30.29 16.37
CA ARG A 682 -42.42 29.53 16.39
C ARG A 682 -41.40 30.06 15.38
N LYS A 683 -40.16 30.23 15.82
CA LYS A 683 -39.00 30.40 14.93
C LYS A 683 -38.41 29.02 14.66
N VAL A 684 -38.26 28.66 13.38
CA VAL A 684 -37.36 27.56 12.99
C VAL A 684 -36.06 28.17 12.48
N GLN A 685 -34.96 27.58 12.92
CA GLN A 685 -33.58 27.94 12.62
C GLN A 685 -33.05 26.89 11.63
N PHE A 686 -32.94 27.24 10.35
CA PHE A 686 -32.20 26.42 9.40
C PHE A 686 -30.73 26.88 9.39
N ARG A 687 -29.78 25.95 9.59
CA ARG A 687 -28.34 26.23 9.49
C ARG A 687 -27.69 25.34 8.44
N SER A 688 -27.18 25.97 7.38
CA SER A 688 -26.19 25.39 6.47
C SER A 688 -24.77 25.78 6.93
N SER A 689 -23.75 24.94 6.68
CA SER A 689 -22.40 25.06 7.29
C SER A 689 -21.28 24.49 6.40
N THR A 690 -20.04 24.92 6.68
CA THR A 690 -18.75 24.22 6.40
C THR A 690 -18.14 24.38 5.01
N ILE A 691 -16.90 24.90 4.99
CA ILE A 691 -15.92 24.83 3.88
C ILE A 691 -14.52 24.86 4.54
N HIS A 692 -13.76 23.77 4.52
CA HIS A 692 -12.39 23.76 5.09
C HIS A 692 -11.40 24.43 4.12
N LEU A 693 -10.55 25.34 4.63
CA LEU A 693 -9.61 26.16 3.84
C LEU A 693 -8.20 26.08 4.44
N GLU A 694 -7.17 25.87 3.62
CA GLU A 694 -5.79 25.62 4.11
C GLU A 694 -4.69 26.55 3.55
N VAL A 695 -4.97 27.21 2.41
CA VAL A 695 -4.02 28.12 1.73
C VAL A 695 -4.06 29.53 2.37
N ILE A 696 -3.18 30.46 1.95
CA ILE A 696 -3.08 31.83 2.51
C ILE A 696 -3.92 32.83 1.71
N LEU A 697 -4.79 33.57 2.40
CA LEU A 697 -5.68 34.58 1.84
C LEU A 697 -5.15 36.00 1.95
N HIS A 698 -5.45 36.84 0.96
CA HIS A 698 -4.85 38.18 0.81
C HIS A 698 -5.83 39.33 0.48
N SER A 699 -7.15 39.09 0.40
CA SER A 699 -8.19 40.13 0.26
C SER A 699 -9.57 39.65 0.78
N ASP A 700 -10.71 40.07 0.20
CA ASP A 700 -12.06 39.54 0.50
C ASP A 700 -12.33 38.24 -0.28
N HIS A 701 -13.36 37.44 0.04
CA HIS A 701 -13.74 36.26 -0.78
C HIS A 701 -15.26 36.07 -0.94
N LEU A 702 -15.74 35.83 -2.17
CA LEU A 702 -17.07 35.29 -2.46
C LEU A 702 -17.06 33.75 -2.32
N PHE A 703 -18.15 33.20 -1.82
CA PHE A 703 -18.44 31.77 -1.69
C PHE A 703 -19.87 31.51 -2.18
N LEU A 704 -20.14 30.35 -2.80
CA LEU A 704 -21.37 30.09 -3.58
C LEU A 704 -21.82 28.63 -3.49
N TRP A 705 -22.62 28.26 -2.48
CA TRP A 705 -23.01 26.87 -2.20
C TRP A 705 -24.51 26.57 -2.42
N TYR A 706 -24.89 25.28 -2.49
CA TYR A 706 -26.28 24.84 -2.68
C TYR A 706 -26.69 23.84 -1.59
N ASP A 707 -27.81 24.08 -0.91
CA ASP A 707 -28.37 23.16 0.07
C ASP A 707 -29.72 22.60 -0.39
N ASN A 708 -29.89 21.29 -0.24
CA ASN A 708 -31.02 20.53 -0.77
C ASN A 708 -32.19 20.54 0.23
N PHE A 709 -33.25 21.29 -0.10
CA PHE A 709 -34.42 21.46 0.77
C PHE A 709 -35.15 20.14 1.06
N HIS A 710 -35.06 19.15 0.16
CA HIS A 710 -35.67 17.84 0.36
C HIS A 710 -34.93 16.94 1.37
N ALA A 711 -33.66 17.22 1.69
CA ALA A 711 -32.91 16.46 2.69
C ALA A 711 -33.44 16.71 4.13
N ASN A 712 -34.02 17.88 4.39
CA ASN A 712 -34.56 18.25 5.70
C ASN A 712 -36.11 18.18 5.71
N LEU A 713 -36.64 16.95 5.72
CA LEU A 713 -38.08 16.67 5.73
C LEU A 713 -38.85 17.37 6.87
N ASN A 714 -38.21 17.59 8.02
CA ASN A 714 -38.82 18.26 9.16
C ASN A 714 -39.00 19.77 8.90
N LEU A 715 -37.98 20.43 8.30
CA LEU A 715 -38.09 21.83 7.87
C LEU A 715 -39.18 21.99 6.81
N ARG A 716 -39.17 21.16 5.75
CA ARG A 716 -40.18 21.23 4.68
C ARG A 716 -41.60 21.07 5.24
N LYS A 717 -41.85 20.04 6.06
CA LYS A 717 -43.16 19.83 6.73
C LYS A 717 -43.56 21.01 7.63
N TRP A 718 -42.63 21.56 8.42
CA TRP A 718 -42.94 22.69 9.30
C TRP A 718 -43.32 23.94 8.51
N LEU A 719 -42.53 24.31 7.49
CA LEU A 719 -42.82 25.48 6.65
C LEU A 719 -44.18 25.34 5.96
N ILE A 720 -44.49 24.15 5.42
CA ILE A 720 -45.77 23.88 4.73
C ILE A 720 -46.95 24.12 5.68
N GLY A 721 -46.88 23.60 6.91
CA GLY A 721 -47.97 23.70 7.88
C GLY A 721 -48.14 25.08 8.53
N ASN A 722 -47.21 26.02 8.36
CA ASN A 722 -47.17 27.27 9.15
C ASN A 722 -47.31 28.56 8.34
N LYS A 723 -47.43 28.52 7.00
CA LYS A 723 -47.57 29.70 6.12
C LYS A 723 -46.57 30.82 6.47
N VAL A 724 -45.31 30.57 6.15
CA VAL A 724 -44.23 31.56 6.33
C VAL A 724 -44.25 32.56 5.18
N ASN A 725 -44.51 33.82 5.52
CA ASN A 725 -44.51 34.94 4.57
C ASN A 725 -43.21 35.77 4.66
N GLU A 726 -42.56 35.79 5.83
CA GLU A 726 -41.32 36.53 6.07
C GLU A 726 -40.25 35.68 6.79
N GLY A 727 -38.99 36.00 6.52
CA GLY A 727 -37.85 35.43 7.22
C GLY A 727 -36.65 36.37 7.25
N LEU A 728 -35.63 36.00 8.01
CA LEU A 728 -34.37 36.73 8.15
C LEU A 728 -33.21 35.73 8.08
N CYS A 729 -32.46 35.73 6.98
CA CYS A 729 -31.22 34.95 6.89
C CYS A 729 -30.05 35.78 7.42
N LYS A 730 -29.21 35.14 8.25
CA LYS A 730 -28.02 35.71 8.86
C LYS A 730 -26.82 34.85 8.52
N PHE A 731 -25.79 35.44 7.95
CA PHE A 731 -24.56 34.79 7.57
C PHE A 731 -23.49 35.06 8.62
N LYS A 732 -22.69 34.05 8.96
CA LYS A 732 -21.58 34.18 9.91
C LYS A 732 -20.42 33.31 9.46
N ALA A 733 -19.25 33.93 9.33
CA ALA A 733 -17.98 33.23 9.18
C ALA A 733 -17.31 33.05 10.55
N GLU A 734 -16.74 31.88 10.79
CA GLU A 734 -15.95 31.53 11.97
C GLU A 734 -14.66 30.81 11.55
N ALA A 735 -13.62 30.95 12.36
CA ALA A 735 -12.33 30.26 12.22
C ALA A 735 -11.87 29.82 13.62
N ARG A 736 -11.36 28.59 13.77
CA ARG A 736 -10.75 28.11 15.03
C ARG A 736 -9.23 28.25 15.03
N GLY A 737 -8.62 28.16 16.20
CA GLY A 737 -7.15 28.17 16.38
C GLY A 737 -6.49 29.55 16.34
N PHE A 738 -7.05 30.52 15.61
CA PHE A 738 -6.45 31.85 15.47
C PHE A 738 -6.92 32.86 16.55
N ASN A 739 -6.10 33.91 16.74
CA ASN A 739 -6.48 35.07 17.54
C ASN A 739 -7.63 35.84 16.84
N LYS A 740 -8.53 36.49 17.58
CA LYS A 740 -9.85 36.97 17.07
C LYS A 740 -9.80 38.17 16.10
N GLY A 741 -9.27 37.98 14.89
CA GLY A 741 -9.56 38.85 13.74
C GLY A 741 -11.05 38.80 13.38
N LYS A 742 -11.63 39.90 12.89
CA LYS A 742 -13.07 39.95 12.60
C LYS A 742 -13.33 39.54 11.15
N LEU A 743 -13.53 38.23 10.94
CA LEU A 743 -14.15 37.74 9.70
C LEU A 743 -15.50 38.45 9.49
N LYS A 744 -15.60 39.26 8.45
CA LYS A 744 -16.70 40.22 8.27
C LYS A 744 -17.48 39.90 6.99
N VAL A 745 -18.75 39.53 7.11
CA VAL A 745 -19.60 39.34 5.92
C VAL A 745 -19.93 40.72 5.34
N ASN A 746 -19.35 41.05 4.17
CA ASN A 746 -19.56 42.32 3.46
C ASN A 746 -20.82 42.30 2.57
N GLY A 747 -21.27 41.12 2.16
CA GLY A 747 -22.55 40.94 1.50
C GLY A 747 -22.95 39.47 1.49
N CYS A 748 -24.24 39.19 1.37
CA CYS A 748 -24.74 37.82 1.31
C CYS A 748 -26.04 37.74 0.48
N GLY A 749 -26.34 36.56 -0.05
CA GLY A 749 -27.49 36.37 -0.94
C GLY A 749 -28.13 34.99 -0.83
N LEU A 750 -29.41 34.93 -1.20
CA LEU A 750 -30.20 33.70 -1.33
C LEU A 750 -30.90 33.66 -2.70
N GLN A 751 -30.85 32.50 -3.36
CA GLN A 751 -31.67 32.18 -4.51
C GLN A 751 -32.57 30.97 -4.22
N LEU A 752 -33.87 31.16 -4.41
CA LEU A 752 -34.86 30.09 -4.37
C LEU A 752 -34.85 29.34 -5.72
N ARG A 753 -34.73 28.02 -5.71
CA ARG A 753 -34.73 27.20 -6.94
C ARG A 753 -36.08 26.50 -7.11
N TYR A 754 -36.93 27.02 -7.98
CA TYR A 754 -38.30 26.55 -8.22
C TYR A 754 -38.37 25.44 -9.29
N ALA A 755 -39.31 24.50 -9.14
CA ALA A 755 -39.60 23.47 -10.14
C ALA A 755 -40.04 24.01 -11.50
N GLU A 756 -40.53 25.26 -11.58
CA GLU A 756 -40.98 25.87 -12.84
C GLU A 756 -39.85 26.21 -13.81
N TRP A 757 -38.62 26.40 -13.30
CA TRP A 757 -37.44 26.74 -14.11
C TRP A 757 -36.84 25.50 -14.83
N MET A 758 -37.37 24.30 -14.57
CA MET A 758 -36.93 23.07 -15.24
C MET A 758 -37.18 23.09 -16.76
N PRO A 759 -36.24 22.62 -17.60
CA PRO A 759 -36.50 22.40 -19.03
C PRO A 759 -37.56 21.30 -19.25
N GLY A 760 -38.30 21.40 -20.35
CA GLY A 760 -39.25 20.36 -20.80
C GLY A 760 -40.66 20.42 -20.17
N LYS A 761 -41.65 20.88 -20.93
CA LYS A 761 -43.07 21.01 -20.53
C LYS A 761 -43.67 19.69 -20.00
N ARG A 762 -43.26 18.54 -20.54
CA ARG A 762 -43.75 17.20 -20.14
C ARG A 762 -43.20 16.73 -18.78
N MET A 763 -42.05 17.25 -18.35
CA MET A 763 -41.44 16.94 -17.04
C MET A 763 -41.98 17.84 -15.93
N ARG A 764 -42.13 19.15 -16.19
CA ARG A 764 -42.77 20.09 -15.24
C ARG A 764 -44.14 19.57 -14.77
N ASN A 765 -44.99 19.13 -15.70
CA ASN A 765 -46.29 18.54 -15.37
C ASN A 765 -46.18 17.26 -14.50
N ARG A 766 -45.15 16.42 -14.69
CA ARG A 766 -44.93 15.22 -13.84
C ARG A 766 -44.49 15.59 -12.42
N LEU A 767 -43.76 16.68 -12.23
CA LEU A 767 -43.32 17.14 -10.90
C LEU A 767 -44.43 17.88 -10.17
N GLN A 768 -45.12 18.82 -10.84
CA GLN A 768 -46.30 19.50 -10.28
C GLN A 768 -47.38 18.51 -9.84
N ASN A 769 -47.66 17.46 -10.64
CA ASN A 769 -48.59 16.40 -10.27
C ASN A 769 -48.13 15.56 -9.05
N LYS A 770 -46.83 15.53 -8.70
CA LYS A 770 -46.36 14.92 -7.44
C LYS A 770 -46.54 15.89 -6.26
N ILE A 771 -46.13 17.14 -6.42
CA ILE A 771 -46.21 18.16 -5.36
C ILE A 771 -47.66 18.39 -4.94
N SER A 772 -48.60 18.49 -5.89
CA SER A 772 -50.03 18.67 -5.60
C SER A 772 -50.67 17.47 -4.88
N VAL A 773 -50.08 16.28 -4.99
CA VAL A 773 -50.53 15.07 -4.25
C VAL A 773 -49.99 15.08 -2.82
N GLU A 774 -48.75 15.54 -2.58
CA GLU A 774 -48.20 15.69 -1.21
C GLU A 774 -48.87 16.83 -0.43
N CYS A 775 -49.22 17.94 -1.08
CA CYS A 775 -49.75 19.14 -0.43
C CYS A 775 -51.28 19.12 -0.14
N GLY A 776 -51.96 17.98 -0.32
CA GLY A 776 -53.33 17.78 0.21
C GLY A 776 -54.40 18.72 -0.35
N SER A 777 -54.37 19.06 -1.65
CA SER A 777 -55.27 20.06 -2.22
C SER A 777 -56.74 19.59 -2.30
N THR A 778 -57.60 20.12 -1.42
CA THR A 778 -59.03 19.79 -1.31
C THR A 778 -59.92 20.43 -2.38
N LYS A 779 -59.63 20.18 -3.66
CA LYS A 779 -60.60 20.44 -4.75
C LYS A 779 -61.53 19.24 -4.92
N ARG A 780 -62.78 19.37 -4.45
CA ARG A 780 -63.87 18.45 -4.78
C ARG A 780 -64.00 18.37 -6.31
N ARG A 781 -63.87 17.17 -6.88
CA ARG A 781 -64.35 16.90 -8.24
C ARG A 781 -65.88 16.80 -8.22
N SER A 782 -66.55 17.45 -9.17
CA SER A 782 -67.96 17.23 -9.47
C SER A 782 -68.17 15.81 -10.03
N ARG A 783 -69.41 15.32 -10.01
CA ARG A 783 -69.73 13.89 -10.14
C ARG A 783 -70.04 13.46 -11.58
N GLU A 784 -69.47 14.13 -12.58
CA GLU A 784 -69.95 14.09 -13.97
C GLU A 784 -68.92 13.63 -15.01
N ASP A 785 -67.61 13.71 -14.73
CA ASP A 785 -66.54 13.26 -15.67
C ASP A 785 -66.43 11.72 -15.82
N TYR A 786 -67.43 10.95 -15.38
CA TYR A 786 -67.44 9.49 -15.37
C TYR A 786 -68.29 8.90 -16.52
N CYS A 787 -68.03 9.30 -17.77
CA CYS A 787 -68.38 8.51 -18.97
C CYS A 787 -67.72 9.02 -20.26
N SER A 788 -66.64 8.37 -20.71
CA SER A 788 -66.36 8.19 -22.16
C SER A 788 -65.32 7.08 -22.41
N ASN A 789 -65.84 5.93 -22.85
CA ASN A 789 -65.29 4.96 -23.80
C ASN A 789 -63.91 4.29 -23.59
N GLN A 790 -64.03 2.97 -23.41
CA GLN A 790 -63.07 1.87 -23.67
C GLN A 790 -62.52 1.82 -25.12
N THR A 791 -61.82 0.73 -25.45
CA THR A 791 -61.21 0.30 -26.75
C THR A 791 -59.91 1.05 -27.09
N ASP A 792 -58.79 0.43 -27.51
CA ASP A 792 -58.48 -0.97 -27.93
C ASP A 792 -56.99 -1.33 -27.57
N ILE A 793 -56.62 -2.56 -27.14
CA ILE A 793 -56.17 -3.77 -27.91
C ILE A 793 -54.82 -3.59 -28.66
N ILE A 794 -53.80 -4.48 -28.68
CA ILE A 794 -53.32 -5.69 -27.93
C ILE A 794 -51.81 -5.86 -28.26
N GLY A 795 -51.03 -6.61 -27.45
CA GLY A 795 -49.77 -7.25 -27.92
C GLY A 795 -48.46 -6.86 -27.20
N ASP A 796 -47.53 -7.78 -26.87
CA ASP A 796 -47.55 -8.97 -26.00
C ASP A 796 -46.12 -9.63 -26.03
N GLY A 797 -45.76 -10.44 -25.03
CA GLY A 797 -44.43 -11.05 -24.79
C GLY A 797 -43.65 -10.37 -23.63
N MET A 798 -43.38 -10.99 -22.47
CA MET A 798 -42.60 -12.21 -22.16
C MET A 798 -41.12 -12.08 -22.60
N PHE A 799 -40.05 -12.23 -21.78
CA PHE A 799 -39.79 -12.63 -20.37
C PHE A 799 -38.41 -12.07 -19.92
N ASP A 800 -37.96 -11.92 -18.66
CA ASP A 800 -38.65 -11.78 -17.36
C ASP A 800 -37.74 -11.21 -16.21
N TYR A 801 -38.40 -10.90 -15.09
CA TYR A 801 -38.06 -10.93 -13.64
C TYR A 801 -36.64 -11.42 -13.16
N VAL A 802 -35.91 -10.76 -12.22
CA VAL A 802 -36.16 -10.29 -10.80
C VAL A 802 -35.90 -11.42 -9.76
N GLU A 803 -35.48 -11.26 -8.49
CA GLU A 803 -35.18 -10.15 -7.53
C GLU A 803 -33.65 -9.92 -7.35
N GLU A 804 -33.03 -8.92 -6.68
CA GLU A 804 -33.36 -7.77 -5.79
C GLU A 804 -33.63 -7.99 -4.27
N GLU A 805 -32.54 -8.06 -3.46
CA GLU A 805 -32.44 -7.80 -1.99
C GLU A 805 -32.84 -8.92 -0.98
N PRO A 806 -32.60 -8.84 0.38
CA PRO A 806 -32.19 -7.68 1.21
C PRO A 806 -31.02 -7.86 2.20
N HIS A 807 -30.65 -6.76 2.86
CA HIS A 807 -29.65 -6.66 3.93
C HIS A 807 -30.28 -6.12 5.23
N PRO A 808 -29.92 -6.65 6.43
CA PRO A 808 -30.01 -5.88 7.66
C PRO A 808 -28.73 -5.92 8.53
N LYS A 809 -28.75 -5.22 9.67
CA LYS A 809 -27.56 -4.73 10.39
C LYS A 809 -27.39 -5.32 11.80
N ARG A 810 -26.12 -5.44 12.21
CA ARG A 810 -25.57 -5.27 13.59
C ARG A 810 -26.17 -6.09 14.75
N LEU A 811 -25.33 -6.92 15.36
CA LEU A 811 -25.08 -6.82 16.81
C LEU A 811 -23.67 -7.33 17.17
N LYS A 812 -23.07 -6.78 18.23
CA LYS A 812 -21.80 -7.24 18.83
C LYS A 812 -22.08 -7.69 20.26
N GLN A 813 -21.70 -8.92 20.62
CA GLN A 813 -21.07 -9.37 21.88
C GLN A 813 -21.44 -10.83 22.23
N ALA A 814 -20.60 -11.44 23.08
CA ALA A 814 -20.81 -12.69 23.85
C ALA A 814 -20.83 -14.06 23.13
N ILE A 815 -19.61 -14.63 23.03
CA ILE A 815 -19.21 -15.90 23.70
C ILE A 815 -19.87 -17.24 23.28
N LEU A 816 -18.99 -18.16 22.81
CA LEU A 816 -19.03 -19.64 22.82
C LEU A 816 -20.37 -20.38 22.60
N LEU A 817 -20.44 -21.18 21.53
CA LEU A 817 -20.40 -22.67 21.58
C LEU A 817 -20.61 -23.29 20.17
N CYS A 818 -19.61 -24.02 19.67
CA CYS A 818 -19.66 -24.93 18.50
C CYS A 818 -20.03 -24.29 17.12
N GLU A 819 -19.51 -24.77 15.99
CA GLU A 819 -18.51 -25.82 15.71
C GLU A 819 -17.23 -25.23 15.10
#